data_AF-A0A516KKI0-F1
#
_entry.id   AF-A0A516KKI0-F1
#
_cell.length_a   1.000
_cell.length_b   1.000
_cell.length_c   1.000
_cell.angle_alpha   90.00
_cell.angle_beta   90.00
_cell.angle_gamma   90.00
#
_symmetry.space_group_name_H-M   'P 1'
#
loop_
_entity.id
_entity.type
_entity.pdbx_description
1 polymer ?
#
loop_
_entity_poly.entity_id
_entity_poly.type
_entity_poly.pdbx_seq_one_letter_code
_entity_poly.pdbx_strand_id
1 'polypeptide(L)'
;MNMDSMYVKSTAVLLAIALLFGCSNNNESTVKNESKTDEVKAATIAAMEEQVTYDEEDFYTDWKEEDPTYIELSGTEVNVEDTDSLLIEDQKVTIKTGGVYVLSGNWEDGQIVVDAEDKHAVRIVLNGVDIHSSISSAIYVKNAEKTIVSIEKGTKNTLSDENNYEYEDEAEEEPNATLFSKDDLVINGEGTLSIEGNFNNGITGKDQLKVTGGSINVKAVDDGILGRDLVAVKDGKVTVEAGGDGIRTSNTDADKGILAMEGGSFDIQSEKDGIQSENAVWITGGDFSIVAGGGSPETIENPMEQRRGAWSNETTTTEETESESTKGIKAVNDLTVTGGTFDIDSLDDSIHSNKNVTLAGGDITIASGDDAVHADSTVETTAGTISISKSYEGVEGGNITISGGDIHVVATDDGVNVGGGNDGSGMDAEASEGMLTISGGNLAMDASGDGLDSNGSISMTGGTVLVNGPTNSGNGSLDYAGTFEISGGTLIAAGSSGMLQASSEDSSQQAILMTFSNVQEAGTLVHVEDGEGHTVVSYAPSKEFQSIYISSPDLQKDSTYTLSTGGTSTGEETDGLYVDGTYTKGTKVVEFTISDVVTWLDESGVTEAQSGMGPGGRGQGGSGQRPKFGEGGTPPEGFTPPEGFTPQEESTTEEDA
;
A
#
# COMPACT_ATOMS: atom_id res chain seq x y z
N MET A 1 -7.18 84.27 31.84
CA MET A 1 -6.37 84.93 30.78
C MET A 1 -6.50 84.05 29.55
N ASN A 2 -7.48 84.32 28.69
CA ASN A 2 -7.35 85.01 27.38
C ASN A 2 -6.36 84.29 26.46
N MET A 3 -6.82 83.50 25.48
CA MET A 3 -7.45 83.82 24.17
C MET A 3 -6.42 84.08 23.04
N ASP A 4 -6.83 83.65 21.83
CA ASP A 4 -6.26 83.80 20.48
C ASP A 4 -5.41 82.60 19.98
N SER A 5 -5.92 81.56 19.29
CA SER A 5 -6.69 81.45 18.01
C SER A 5 -5.81 81.79 16.78
N MET A 6 -5.59 80.93 15.77
CA MET A 6 -6.57 80.49 14.75
C MET A 6 -5.96 79.49 13.71
N TYR A 7 -6.74 78.44 13.40
CA TYR A 7 -6.97 77.80 12.07
C TYR A 7 -5.88 76.83 11.53
N VAL A 8 -6.14 75.77 10.73
CA VAL A 8 -7.08 75.52 9.61
C VAL A 8 -7.16 73.98 9.35
N LYS A 9 -8.38 73.42 9.18
CA LYS A 9 -8.85 72.28 8.32
C LYS A 9 -8.04 70.96 8.25
N SER A 10 -8.64 69.76 8.26
CA SER A 10 -9.77 69.35 7.41
C SER A 10 -10.57 68.19 8.00
N THR A 11 -11.89 68.34 7.85
CA THR A 11 -12.94 67.36 8.09
C THR A 11 -13.34 66.74 6.74
N ALA A 12 -13.68 65.44 6.79
CA ALA A 12 -14.75 64.77 6.06
C ALA A 12 -14.62 64.44 4.55
N VAL A 13 -15.34 63.34 4.24
CA VAL A 13 -16.14 63.01 3.03
C VAL A 13 -15.62 61.73 2.35
N LEU A 14 -16.22 60.55 2.62
CA LEU A 14 -17.45 59.97 2.02
C LEU A 14 -17.22 59.48 0.58
N LEU A 15 -17.37 58.17 0.33
CA LEU A 15 -18.11 57.69 -0.85
C LEU A 15 -18.45 56.20 -0.75
N ALA A 16 -19.72 55.93 -0.47
CA ALA A 16 -20.39 54.75 -0.98
C ALA A 16 -20.74 55.03 -2.46
N ILE A 17 -20.43 54.10 -3.36
CA ILE A 17 -21.06 54.01 -4.67
C ILE A 17 -21.53 52.57 -4.84
N ALA A 18 -22.85 52.41 -4.80
CA ALA A 18 -23.53 51.36 -5.54
C ALA A 18 -23.89 51.94 -6.92
N LEU A 19 -23.53 51.25 -7.99
CA LEU A 19 -24.17 51.38 -9.31
C LEU A 19 -24.22 50.02 -9.99
N LEU A 20 -25.41 49.75 -10.54
CA LEU A 20 -25.86 48.52 -11.18
C LEU A 20 -25.55 48.48 -12.68
N PHE A 21 -25.46 47.24 -13.18
CA PHE A 21 -25.67 46.69 -14.53
C PHE A 21 -24.69 46.97 -15.68
N GLY A 22 -24.13 45.87 -16.19
CA GLY A 22 -23.71 45.68 -17.57
C GLY A 22 -23.42 44.20 -17.83
N CYS A 23 -24.40 43.43 -18.31
CA CYS A 23 -24.18 42.09 -18.84
C CYS A 23 -23.27 42.17 -20.07
N SER A 24 -22.19 41.40 -20.08
CA SER A 24 -21.62 40.82 -21.30
C SER A 24 -21.00 39.49 -20.94
N ASN A 25 -21.49 38.43 -21.55
CA ASN A 25 -20.97 37.07 -21.46
C ASN A 25 -19.46 37.06 -21.76
N ASN A 26 -18.69 36.42 -20.88
CA ASN A 26 -17.64 35.47 -21.24
C ASN A 26 -17.36 34.64 -19.98
N ASN A 27 -17.78 33.38 -20.03
CA ASN A 27 -17.45 32.34 -19.06
C ASN A 27 -15.94 32.13 -19.06
N GLU A 28 -15.32 32.39 -17.92
CA GLU A 28 -14.16 31.65 -17.43
C GLU A 28 -14.27 31.68 -15.91
N SER A 29 -15.16 30.83 -15.39
CA SER A 29 -15.16 30.46 -13.99
C SER A 29 -14.01 29.47 -13.79
N THR A 30 -12.80 29.97 -13.55
CA THR A 30 -11.80 29.18 -12.84
C THR A 30 -12.31 28.95 -11.41
N VAL A 31 -13.08 27.87 -11.25
CA VAL A 31 -13.24 27.23 -9.95
C VAL A 31 -11.85 26.71 -9.61
N LYS A 32 -11.21 27.32 -8.62
CA LYS A 32 -10.04 26.71 -8.00
C LYS A 32 -10.55 25.49 -7.25
N ASN A 33 -10.37 24.30 -7.82
CA ASN A 33 -10.25 23.08 -7.02
C ASN A 33 -9.05 23.32 -6.11
N GLU A 34 -9.28 23.53 -4.81
CA GLU A 34 -8.30 23.07 -3.83
C GLU A 34 -8.13 21.57 -4.12
N SER A 35 -6.89 21.12 -4.37
CA SER A 35 -6.65 19.76 -4.84
C SER A 35 -7.03 18.78 -3.74
N LYS A 36 -7.83 17.74 -4.03
CA LYS A 36 -8.16 16.67 -3.06
C LYS A 36 -6.90 16.12 -2.37
N THR A 37 -5.78 16.08 -3.09
CA THR A 37 -4.46 15.73 -2.56
C THR A 37 -3.99 16.63 -1.42
N ASP A 38 -4.14 17.95 -1.56
CA ASP A 38 -3.76 18.92 -0.52
C ASP A 38 -4.65 18.76 0.72
N GLU A 39 -5.94 18.44 0.53
CA GLU A 39 -6.87 18.15 1.62
C GLU A 39 -6.50 16.86 2.36
N VAL A 40 -6.25 15.75 1.65
CA VAL A 40 -5.79 14.50 2.25
C VAL A 40 -4.49 14.71 3.01
N LYS A 41 -3.50 15.35 2.38
CA LYS A 41 -2.21 15.63 3.02
C LYS A 41 -2.35 16.49 4.27
N ALA A 42 -3.18 17.53 4.22
CA ALA A 42 -3.45 18.37 5.39
C ALA A 42 -4.16 17.59 6.50
N ALA A 43 -5.11 16.71 6.17
CA ALA A 43 -5.80 15.86 7.13
C ALA A 43 -4.87 14.83 7.77
N THR A 44 -4.00 14.17 7.00
CA THR A 44 -2.99 13.22 7.50
C THR A 44 -2.01 13.93 8.43
N ILE A 45 -1.50 15.11 8.04
CA ILE A 45 -0.62 15.90 8.91
C ILE A 45 -1.34 16.29 10.19
N ALA A 46 -2.60 16.74 10.12
CA ALA A 46 -3.37 17.10 11.31
C ALA A 46 -3.61 15.92 12.26
N ALA A 47 -3.94 14.73 11.73
CA ALA A 47 -4.10 13.51 12.51
C ALA A 47 -2.78 13.07 13.15
N MET A 48 -1.69 13.13 12.39
CA MET A 48 -0.35 12.83 12.87
C MET A 48 0.10 13.82 13.96
N GLU A 49 -0.15 15.12 13.81
CA GLU A 49 0.17 16.14 14.82
C GLU A 49 -0.65 15.98 16.13
N GLU A 50 -1.81 15.33 16.09
CA GLU A 50 -2.61 15.03 17.29
C GLU A 50 -2.00 13.89 18.12
N GLN A 51 -1.38 12.91 17.46
CA GLN A 51 -0.84 11.70 18.11
C GLN A 51 0.67 11.72 18.30
N VAL A 52 1.40 12.43 17.42
CA VAL A 52 2.86 12.49 17.40
C VAL A 52 3.30 13.90 17.73
N THR A 53 3.91 14.04 18.91
CA THR A 53 4.55 15.28 19.34
C THR A 53 6.02 15.02 19.60
N TYR A 54 6.88 15.99 19.30
CA TYR A 54 8.30 15.94 19.63
C TYR A 54 8.63 17.06 20.58
N ASP A 55 9.31 16.72 21.67
CA ASP A 55 9.82 17.70 22.62
C ASP A 55 11.17 18.25 22.14
N GLU A 56 11.59 19.41 22.65
CA GLU A 56 12.90 20.00 22.28
C GLU A 56 14.07 19.06 22.60
N GLU A 57 13.94 18.25 23.67
CA GLU A 57 14.93 17.26 24.10
C GLU A 57 14.97 16.00 23.24
N ASP A 58 13.93 15.74 22.43
CA ASP A 58 13.90 14.58 21.52
C ASP A 58 14.95 14.76 20.40
N PHE A 59 15.34 16.01 20.12
CA PHE A 59 16.37 16.35 19.16
C PHE A 59 17.75 16.40 19.81
N TYR A 60 18.76 15.96 19.06
CA TYR A 60 20.13 15.96 19.58
C TYR A 60 20.63 17.40 19.84
N THR A 61 21.08 17.63 21.08
CA THR A 61 21.84 18.83 21.50
C THR A 61 23.27 18.47 21.90
N ASP A 62 24.19 19.43 21.91
CA ASP A 62 25.55 19.18 22.42
C ASP A 62 25.51 18.97 23.95
N TRP A 63 25.79 17.74 24.38
CA TRP A 63 25.72 17.30 25.77
C TRP A 63 26.90 17.75 26.64
N LYS A 64 28.00 18.25 26.05
CA LYS A 64 29.26 18.50 26.78
C LYS A 64 29.15 19.54 27.89
N GLU A 65 28.17 20.44 27.80
CA GLU A 65 27.93 21.50 28.79
C GLU A 65 26.76 21.16 29.73
N GLU A 66 26.22 19.94 29.67
CA GLU A 66 25.07 19.47 30.47
C GLU A 66 25.49 18.70 31.75
N ASP A 67 26.68 18.99 32.29
CA ASP A 67 27.27 18.33 33.48
C ASP A 67 27.24 16.78 33.42
N PRO A 68 27.88 16.18 32.38
CA PRO A 68 27.76 14.75 32.14
C PRO A 68 28.50 13.89 33.18
N THR A 69 27.89 12.76 33.53
CA THR A 69 28.56 11.66 34.23
C THR A 69 29.22 10.74 33.22
N TYR A 70 30.55 10.62 33.26
CA TYR A 70 31.30 9.75 32.35
C TYR A 70 31.39 8.32 32.88
N ILE A 71 31.07 7.35 32.03
CA ILE A 71 31.17 5.93 32.30
C ILE A 71 32.08 5.31 31.23
N GLU A 72 33.32 5.01 31.62
CA GLU A 72 34.33 4.41 30.74
C GLU A 72 34.42 2.90 30.99
N LEU A 73 34.13 2.12 29.96
CA LEU A 73 34.10 0.66 29.98
C LEU A 73 35.41 0.11 29.41
N SER A 74 36.09 -0.76 30.15
CA SER A 74 37.40 -1.30 29.77
C SER A 74 37.52 -2.79 30.08
N GLY A 75 37.08 -3.61 29.13
CA GLY A 75 37.11 -5.07 29.26
C GLY A 75 36.04 -5.51 30.26
N THR A 76 36.47 -5.91 31.46
CA THR A 76 35.59 -6.29 32.58
C THR A 76 35.44 -5.21 33.64
N GLU A 77 36.07 -4.04 33.46
CA GLU A 77 36.09 -2.95 34.44
C GLU A 77 35.21 -1.77 33.99
N VAL A 78 34.56 -1.13 34.95
CA VAL A 78 33.79 0.10 34.78
C VAL A 78 34.47 1.22 35.57
N ASN A 79 34.87 2.29 34.88
CA ASN A 79 35.53 3.45 35.48
C ASN A 79 34.58 4.65 35.50
N VAL A 80 34.23 5.10 36.71
CA VAL A 80 33.37 6.27 36.94
C VAL A 80 33.92 7.08 38.11
N GLU A 81 33.72 8.39 38.11
CA GLU A 81 33.94 9.22 39.29
C GLU A 81 32.90 8.91 40.38
N ASP A 82 33.26 9.09 41.65
CA ASP A 82 32.38 8.79 42.79
C ASP A 82 31.09 9.64 42.72
N THR A 83 29.95 8.97 42.60
CA THR A 83 28.63 9.60 42.44
C THR A 83 27.53 8.76 43.08
N ASP A 84 26.52 9.43 43.66
CA ASP A 84 25.32 8.79 44.20
C ASP A 84 24.28 8.46 43.11
N SER A 85 24.50 8.91 41.87
CA SER A 85 23.58 8.72 40.74
C SER A 85 23.64 7.31 40.12
N LEU A 86 24.65 6.52 40.47
CA LEU A 86 24.92 5.21 39.90
C LEU A 86 25.06 4.14 40.99
N LEU A 87 24.60 2.92 40.69
CA LEU A 87 24.89 1.72 41.46
C LEU A 87 25.57 0.70 40.54
N ILE A 88 26.79 0.29 40.89
CA ILE A 88 27.59 -0.68 40.12
C ILE A 88 27.75 -1.95 40.94
N GLU A 89 27.07 -3.01 40.54
CA GLU A 89 27.14 -4.33 41.17
C GLU A 89 26.79 -5.42 40.16
N ASP A 90 27.31 -6.64 40.34
CA ASP A 90 26.94 -7.82 39.56
C ASP A 90 26.95 -7.63 38.02
N GLN A 91 27.99 -6.96 37.50
CA GLN A 91 28.13 -6.60 36.07
C GLN A 91 27.00 -5.72 35.52
N LYS A 92 26.33 -4.96 36.40
CA LYS A 92 25.31 -3.98 36.05
C LYS A 92 25.76 -2.58 36.45
N VAL A 93 25.52 -1.60 35.58
CA VAL A 93 25.56 -0.18 35.92
C VAL A 93 24.13 0.32 35.93
N THR A 94 23.59 0.57 37.12
CA THR A 94 22.23 1.08 37.29
C THR A 94 22.24 2.59 37.48
N ILE A 95 21.64 3.32 36.54
CA ILE A 95 21.37 4.75 36.62
C ILE A 95 20.12 4.97 37.48
N LYS A 96 20.27 5.74 38.58
CA LYS A 96 19.24 5.92 39.62
C LYS A 96 18.58 7.29 39.63
N THR A 97 19.07 8.23 38.83
CA THR A 97 18.54 9.60 38.74
C THR A 97 18.52 10.07 37.29
N GLY A 98 17.71 11.08 36.99
CA GLY A 98 17.79 11.80 35.72
C GLY A 98 19.14 12.50 35.55
N GLY A 99 19.53 12.73 34.29
CA GLY A 99 20.80 13.37 33.95
C GLY A 99 21.41 12.85 32.65
N VAL A 100 22.63 13.30 32.37
CA VAL A 100 23.39 12.94 31.17
C VAL A 100 24.49 11.95 31.54
N TYR A 101 24.49 10.79 30.88
CA TYR A 101 25.43 9.70 31.11
C TYR A 101 26.16 9.35 29.82
N VAL A 102 27.48 9.52 29.81
CA VAL A 102 28.29 9.35 28.59
C VAL A 102 29.02 8.01 28.66
N LEU A 103 28.63 7.09 27.79
CA LEU A 103 29.21 5.76 27.69
C LEU A 103 30.31 5.74 26.62
N SER A 104 31.46 5.14 26.94
CA SER A 104 32.56 4.95 26.01
C SER A 104 33.40 3.72 26.34
N GLY A 105 34.12 3.18 25.36
CA GLY A 105 34.99 2.01 25.56
C GLY A 105 34.27 0.69 25.30
N ASN A 106 34.83 -0.42 25.79
CA ASN A 106 34.34 -1.77 25.51
C ASN A 106 34.01 -2.50 26.81
N TRP A 107 32.81 -3.05 26.91
CA TRP A 107 32.39 -3.93 28.00
C TRP A 107 32.16 -5.35 27.48
N GLU A 108 33.01 -6.29 27.91
CA GLU A 108 32.96 -7.68 27.45
C GLU A 108 31.69 -8.41 27.87
N ASP A 109 31.17 -8.08 29.05
CA ASP A 109 29.94 -8.65 29.58
C ASP A 109 29.36 -7.72 30.65
N GLY A 110 28.20 -7.12 30.37
CA GLY A 110 27.48 -6.32 31.34
C GLY A 110 26.25 -5.60 30.77
N GLN A 111 25.47 -5.03 31.67
CA GLN A 111 24.20 -4.40 31.36
C GLN A 111 24.11 -2.98 31.93
N ILE A 112 23.64 -2.04 31.12
CA ILE A 112 23.20 -0.72 31.59
C ILE A 112 21.72 -0.80 31.96
N VAL A 113 21.37 -0.45 33.20
CA VAL A 113 19.98 -0.40 33.66
C VAL A 113 19.59 1.04 33.96
N VAL A 114 18.47 1.51 33.44
CA VAL A 114 17.88 2.79 33.84
C VAL A 114 16.71 2.54 34.78
N ASP A 115 16.84 2.98 36.03
CA ASP A 115 15.87 2.81 37.11
C ASP A 115 15.84 4.09 37.95
N ALA A 116 15.48 5.20 37.30
CA ALA A 116 15.49 6.56 37.83
C ALA A 116 14.16 6.91 38.50
N GLU A 117 14.13 6.92 39.83
CA GLU A 117 12.90 7.15 40.62
C GLU A 117 12.49 8.63 40.70
N ASP A 118 13.38 9.54 40.33
CA ASP A 118 13.19 11.00 40.45
C ASP A 118 12.33 11.62 39.35
N LYS A 119 11.85 10.81 38.40
CA LYS A 119 10.95 11.21 37.29
C LYS A 119 11.52 12.37 36.48
N HIS A 120 12.79 12.24 36.12
CA HIS A 120 13.47 13.12 35.19
C HIS A 120 13.95 12.31 33.98
N ALA A 121 14.13 12.97 32.84
CA ALA A 121 14.70 12.34 31.66
C ALA A 121 16.12 11.83 31.93
N VAL A 122 16.44 10.66 31.39
CA VAL A 122 17.79 10.07 31.40
C VAL A 122 18.31 10.09 29.98
N ARG A 123 19.41 10.82 29.76
CA ARG A 123 20.08 10.88 28.47
C ARG A 123 21.33 10.00 28.49
N ILE A 124 21.32 8.94 27.69
CA ILE A 124 22.48 8.07 27.48
C ILE A 124 23.17 8.52 26.19
N VAL A 125 24.38 9.04 26.30
CA VAL A 125 25.22 9.41 25.16
C VAL A 125 26.12 8.24 24.81
N LEU A 126 25.96 7.68 23.62
CA LEU A 126 26.82 6.65 23.06
C LEU A 126 28.00 7.32 22.33
N ASN A 127 29.18 7.27 22.94
CA ASN A 127 30.38 7.97 22.49
C ASN A 127 31.54 7.00 22.18
N GLY A 128 31.29 6.09 21.24
CA GLY A 128 32.24 5.05 20.86
C GLY A 128 32.25 3.89 21.85
N VAL A 129 31.06 3.37 22.16
CA VAL A 129 30.86 2.29 23.13
C VAL A 129 30.54 0.96 22.45
N ASP A 130 31.09 -0.13 22.98
CA ASP A 130 30.76 -1.52 22.62
C ASP A 130 30.31 -2.25 23.89
N ILE A 131 29.08 -2.73 23.93
CA ILE A 131 28.49 -3.41 25.09
C ILE A 131 27.92 -4.75 24.64
N HIS A 132 28.42 -5.82 25.25
CA HIS A 132 27.85 -7.15 25.15
C HIS A 132 27.23 -7.55 26.49
N SER A 133 26.06 -8.19 26.46
CA SER A 133 25.41 -8.75 27.65
C SER A 133 25.07 -10.22 27.42
N SER A 134 25.68 -11.10 28.20
CA SER A 134 25.48 -12.55 28.07
C SER A 134 24.24 -13.09 28.79
N ILE A 135 23.58 -12.25 29.60
CA ILE A 135 22.49 -12.68 30.49
C ILE A 135 21.15 -11.96 30.24
N SER A 136 21.15 -10.82 29.52
CA SER A 136 19.96 -9.96 29.34
C SER A 136 20.23 -8.89 28.27
N SER A 137 19.39 -7.85 28.18
CA SER A 137 19.60 -6.68 27.31
C SER A 137 20.91 -5.95 27.62
N ALA A 138 21.58 -5.42 26.61
CA ALA A 138 22.72 -4.53 26.79
C ALA A 138 22.30 -3.21 27.47
N ILE A 139 21.14 -2.67 27.10
CA ILE A 139 20.52 -1.53 27.77
C ILE A 139 19.06 -1.87 28.10
N TYR A 140 18.73 -1.83 29.39
CA TYR A 140 17.39 -2.04 29.91
C TYR A 140 16.88 -0.80 30.65
N VAL A 141 15.90 -0.11 30.08
CA VAL A 141 15.18 0.97 30.74
C VAL A 141 13.98 0.38 31.47
N LYS A 142 14.10 0.29 32.80
CA LYS A 142 13.09 -0.24 33.70
C LYS A 142 12.11 0.83 34.17
N ASN A 143 12.62 2.02 34.49
CA ASN A 143 11.83 3.15 34.95
C ASN A 143 12.58 4.46 34.70
N ALA A 144 11.98 5.38 33.95
CA ALA A 144 12.37 6.78 33.78
C ALA A 144 11.13 7.61 33.38
N GLU A 145 11.23 8.94 33.40
CA GLU A 145 10.19 9.75 32.72
C GLU A 145 10.25 9.55 31.20
N LYS A 146 11.48 9.52 30.66
CA LYS A 146 11.84 9.28 29.27
C LYS A 146 13.31 8.92 29.23
N THR A 147 13.71 8.02 28.33
CA THR A 147 15.12 7.77 28.03
C THR A 147 15.48 8.24 26.63
N ILE A 148 16.55 9.02 26.52
CA ILE A 148 17.07 9.55 25.25
C ILE A 148 18.43 8.92 24.98
N VAL A 149 18.54 8.10 23.94
CA VAL A 149 19.78 7.52 23.44
C VAL A 149 20.35 8.45 22.36
N SER A 150 21.39 9.20 22.71
CA SER A 150 22.08 10.14 21.83
C SER A 150 23.35 9.53 21.23
N ILE A 151 23.39 9.38 19.92
CA ILE A 151 24.51 8.76 19.20
C ILE A 151 25.50 9.85 18.76
N GLU A 152 26.67 9.92 19.41
CA GLU A 152 27.65 10.99 19.17
C GLU A 152 28.16 10.96 17.73
N LYS A 153 28.18 12.13 17.10
CA LYS A 153 28.66 12.30 15.73
C LYS A 153 30.05 11.70 15.52
N GLY A 154 30.19 10.90 14.47
CA GLY A 154 31.48 10.30 14.07
C GLY A 154 31.92 9.12 14.94
N THR A 155 31.08 8.67 15.87
CA THR A 155 31.31 7.47 16.67
C THR A 155 30.57 6.27 16.08
N LYS A 156 31.06 5.07 16.41
CA LYS A 156 30.40 3.80 16.15
C LYS A 156 30.13 3.14 17.49
N ASN A 157 28.91 2.69 17.68
CA ASN A 157 28.46 2.12 18.93
C ASN A 157 27.81 0.77 18.64
N THR A 158 28.12 -0.24 19.45
CA THR A 158 27.59 -1.59 19.30
C THR A 158 26.91 -2.00 20.59
N LEU A 159 25.70 -2.53 20.48
CA LEU A 159 24.98 -3.19 21.56
C LEU A 159 24.67 -4.62 21.09
N SER A 160 24.96 -5.62 21.91
CA SER A 160 24.64 -7.02 21.60
C SER A 160 24.18 -7.77 22.84
N ASP A 161 23.31 -8.75 22.63
CA ASP A 161 22.93 -9.72 23.65
C ASP A 161 23.26 -11.16 23.22
N GLU A 162 22.96 -12.14 24.08
CA GLU A 162 23.06 -13.57 23.77
C GLU A 162 21.69 -14.18 23.50
N ASN A 163 21.67 -15.41 22.97
CA ASN A 163 20.44 -16.11 22.58
C ASN A 163 19.54 -16.60 23.73
N ASN A 164 19.85 -16.28 24.98
CA ASN A 164 19.06 -16.66 26.15
C ASN A 164 19.15 -15.57 27.21
N TYR A 165 18.01 -15.19 27.78
CA TYR A 165 17.95 -14.26 28.90
C TYR A 165 17.71 -15.00 30.22
N GLU A 166 18.35 -14.53 31.28
CA GLU A 166 18.16 -14.99 32.65
C GLU A 166 17.26 -14.00 33.41
N TYR A 167 16.05 -14.44 33.75
CA TYR A 167 15.11 -13.66 34.54
C TYR A 167 15.17 -14.04 36.02
N GLU A 168 14.93 -13.06 36.91
CA GLU A 168 14.79 -13.33 38.35
C GLU A 168 13.54 -14.16 38.66
N ASP A 169 12.47 -13.98 37.88
CA ASP A 169 11.25 -14.77 37.89
C ASP A 169 11.07 -15.42 36.51
N GLU A 170 11.02 -16.76 36.45
CA GLU A 170 10.88 -17.52 35.20
C GLU A 170 9.55 -17.25 34.47
N ALA A 171 8.59 -16.58 35.12
CA ALA A 171 7.35 -16.13 34.49
C ALA A 171 7.45 -14.77 33.79
N GLU A 172 8.57 -14.04 33.95
CA GLU A 172 8.81 -12.78 33.24
C GLU A 172 9.25 -13.07 31.80
N GLU A 173 8.75 -12.25 30.88
CA GLU A 173 9.12 -12.29 29.45
C GLU A 173 9.85 -11.00 29.05
N GLU A 174 10.23 -10.16 30.02
CA GLU A 174 10.85 -8.85 29.79
C GLU A 174 12.10 -8.65 30.65
N PRO A 175 13.14 -7.98 30.12
CA PRO A 175 13.21 -7.40 28.78
C PRO A 175 13.37 -8.46 27.68
N ASN A 176 12.93 -8.18 26.45
CA ASN A 176 13.03 -9.10 25.30
C ASN A 176 13.69 -8.46 24.06
N ALA A 177 14.59 -7.51 24.29
CA ALA A 177 15.33 -6.85 23.21
C ALA A 177 16.70 -6.37 23.69
N THR A 178 17.67 -6.27 22.79
CA THR A 178 19.01 -5.77 23.14
C THR A 178 18.98 -4.35 23.72
N LEU A 179 18.15 -3.49 23.13
CA LEU A 179 17.75 -2.21 23.69
C LEU A 179 16.27 -2.26 24.03
N PHE A 180 15.94 -2.37 25.32
CA PHE A 180 14.57 -2.51 25.79
C PHE A 180 14.19 -1.35 26.70
N SER A 181 13.00 -0.78 26.50
CA SER A 181 12.44 0.26 27.36
C SER A 181 11.01 0.02 27.77
N LYS A 182 10.73 0.11 29.08
CA LYS A 182 9.38 0.11 29.64
C LYS A 182 8.65 1.46 29.50
N ASP A 183 9.41 2.54 29.39
CA ASP A 183 8.88 3.91 29.23
C ASP A 183 9.26 4.47 27.85
N ASP A 184 8.94 5.75 27.61
CA ASP A 184 9.27 6.46 26.37
C ASP A 184 10.78 6.39 26.03
N LEU A 185 11.07 6.04 24.78
CA LEU A 185 12.41 5.88 24.24
C LEU A 185 12.59 6.79 23.02
N VAL A 186 13.65 7.60 23.04
CA VAL A 186 14.06 8.42 21.90
C VAL A 186 15.45 8.04 21.46
N ILE A 187 15.66 7.90 20.15
CA ILE A 187 16.99 7.73 19.55
C ILE A 187 17.28 8.93 18.66
N ASN A 188 18.42 9.57 18.88
CA ASN A 188 18.81 10.77 18.13
C ASN A 188 20.33 10.85 17.90
N GLY A 189 20.76 11.87 17.14
CA GLY A 189 22.17 12.15 16.88
C GLY A 189 22.58 11.88 15.44
N GLU A 190 23.88 11.81 15.19
CA GLU A 190 24.46 11.66 13.84
C GLU A 190 25.48 10.51 13.76
N GLY A 191 25.76 9.82 14.86
CA GLY A 191 26.67 8.67 14.86
C GLY A 191 26.02 7.39 14.34
N THR A 192 26.77 6.28 14.45
CA THR A 192 26.29 4.95 14.09
C THR A 192 26.01 4.12 15.35
N LEU A 193 24.84 3.47 15.39
CA LEU A 193 24.44 2.47 16.36
C LEU A 193 24.20 1.15 15.62
N SER A 194 24.87 0.09 16.05
CA SER A 194 24.71 -1.28 15.58
C SER A 194 24.14 -2.13 16.72
N ILE A 195 23.05 -2.84 16.46
CA ILE A 195 22.33 -3.67 17.43
C ILE A 195 22.26 -5.10 16.91
N GLU A 196 22.70 -6.05 17.74
CA GLU A 196 22.61 -7.48 17.50
C GLU A 196 21.68 -8.13 18.53
N GLY A 197 20.40 -8.25 18.16
CA GLY A 197 19.34 -8.94 18.91
C GLY A 197 19.36 -10.44 18.63
N ASN A 198 20.17 -11.16 19.39
CA ASN A 198 20.36 -12.60 19.27
C ASN A 198 19.30 -13.40 20.06
N PHE A 199 18.66 -12.79 21.07
CA PHE A 199 17.59 -13.43 21.85
C PHE A 199 16.22 -13.36 21.16
N ASN A 200 15.79 -12.15 20.79
CA ASN A 200 14.47 -11.87 20.27
C ASN A 200 14.52 -10.57 19.42
N ASN A 201 13.93 -9.47 19.91
CA ASN A 201 13.89 -8.21 19.16
C ASN A 201 15.22 -7.43 19.24
N GLY A 202 15.44 -6.54 18.27
CA GLY A 202 16.57 -5.61 18.34
C GLY A 202 16.32 -4.46 19.32
N ILE A 203 15.29 -3.67 19.03
CA ILE A 203 14.86 -2.52 19.84
C ILE A 203 13.39 -2.69 20.23
N THR A 204 13.08 -2.60 21.52
CA THR A 204 11.69 -2.58 22.00
C THR A 204 11.43 -1.36 22.88
N GLY A 205 10.38 -0.61 22.56
CA GLY A 205 9.80 0.42 23.43
C GLY A 205 8.36 0.05 23.80
N LYS A 206 8.02 0.02 25.08
CA LYS A 206 6.66 -0.31 25.53
C LYS A 206 5.71 0.89 25.48
N ASP A 207 6.19 2.12 25.46
CA ASP A 207 5.34 3.29 25.27
C ASP A 207 5.66 3.94 23.92
N GLN A 208 6.10 5.21 23.89
CA GLN A 208 6.50 5.86 22.63
C GLN A 208 7.94 5.53 22.26
N LEU A 209 8.16 5.08 21.03
CA LEU A 209 9.49 4.97 20.44
C LEU A 209 9.65 6.01 19.34
N LYS A 210 10.61 6.91 19.48
CA LYS A 210 10.88 7.98 18.51
C LYS A 210 12.29 7.91 17.97
N VAL A 211 12.45 8.16 16.68
CA VAL A 211 13.76 8.34 16.03
C VAL A 211 13.80 9.71 15.38
N THR A 212 14.73 10.55 15.80
CA THR A 212 14.92 11.90 15.22
C THR A 212 16.23 12.06 14.47
N GLY A 213 17.07 11.02 14.46
CA GLY A 213 18.30 10.96 13.68
C GLY A 213 19.16 9.74 14.03
N GLY A 214 20.32 9.66 13.39
CA GLY A 214 21.32 8.61 13.59
C GLY A 214 21.38 7.62 12.43
N SER A 215 22.44 6.81 12.41
CA SER A 215 22.53 5.63 11.54
C SER A 215 22.37 4.38 12.39
N ILE A 216 21.18 3.78 12.37
CA ILE A 216 20.76 2.67 13.21
C ILE A 216 20.75 1.40 12.34
N ASN A 217 21.55 0.41 12.70
CA ASN A 217 21.61 -0.88 12.01
C ASN A 217 21.20 -1.97 13.00
N VAL A 218 20.14 -2.70 12.69
CA VAL A 218 19.57 -3.71 13.57
C VAL A 218 19.59 -5.07 12.87
N LYS A 219 20.13 -6.07 13.54
CA LYS A 219 19.96 -7.48 13.19
C LYS A 219 19.22 -8.14 14.36
N ALA A 220 18.07 -8.73 14.11
CA ALA A 220 17.24 -9.35 15.14
C ALA A 220 16.75 -10.73 14.71
N VAL A 221 16.68 -11.68 15.65
CA VAL A 221 16.11 -13.01 15.38
C VAL A 221 14.59 -13.00 15.29
N ASP A 222 13.95 -12.00 15.91
CA ASP A 222 12.51 -11.73 15.82
C ASP A 222 12.32 -10.34 15.18
N ASP A 223 11.55 -9.42 15.77
CA ASP A 223 11.30 -8.10 15.19
C ASP A 223 12.53 -7.18 15.28
N GLY A 224 12.76 -6.39 14.23
CA GLY A 224 13.84 -5.40 14.23
C GLY A 224 13.60 -4.29 15.27
N ILE A 225 12.54 -3.52 15.04
CA ILE A 225 12.11 -2.42 15.93
C ILE A 225 10.64 -2.60 16.30
N LEU A 226 10.37 -2.80 17.58
CA LEU A 226 9.03 -2.95 18.14
C LEU A 226 8.68 -1.78 19.07
N GLY A 227 7.76 -0.90 18.66
CA GLY A 227 7.17 0.09 19.55
C GLY A 227 5.74 -0.30 19.89
N ARG A 228 5.43 -0.63 21.14
CA ARG A 228 4.07 -1.10 21.51
C ARG A 228 3.01 -0.06 21.15
N ASP A 229 3.15 1.17 21.62
CA ASP A 229 2.12 2.20 21.48
C ASP A 229 2.34 3.10 20.26
N LEU A 230 3.59 3.45 19.96
CA LEU A 230 3.94 4.33 18.85
C LEU A 230 5.36 4.03 18.37
N VAL A 231 5.55 4.02 17.05
CA VAL A 231 6.86 4.25 16.42
C VAL A 231 6.75 5.49 15.53
N ALA A 232 7.54 6.52 15.83
CA ALA A 232 7.59 7.74 15.03
C ALA A 232 9.02 8.03 14.56
N VAL A 233 9.21 8.22 13.26
CA VAL A 233 10.50 8.53 12.65
C VAL A 233 10.44 9.87 11.95
N LYS A 234 11.18 10.84 12.49
CA LYS A 234 11.31 12.17 11.92
C LYS A 234 12.36 12.21 10.80
N ASP A 235 13.51 11.60 11.06
CA ASP A 235 14.65 11.50 10.16
C ASP A 235 15.64 10.44 10.69
N GLY A 236 16.62 10.06 9.89
CA GLY A 236 17.65 9.07 10.22
C GLY A 236 17.89 8.05 9.11
N LYS A 237 18.94 7.25 9.25
CA LYS A 237 19.18 6.08 8.40
C LYS A 237 18.96 4.81 9.21
N VAL A 238 17.95 4.03 8.85
CA VAL A 238 17.58 2.80 9.54
C VAL A 238 17.79 1.62 8.61
N THR A 239 18.59 0.64 9.02
CA THR A 239 18.80 -0.62 8.31
C THR A 239 18.39 -1.76 9.22
N VAL A 240 17.52 -2.66 8.76
CA VAL A 240 16.97 -3.78 9.55
C VAL A 240 17.11 -5.08 8.78
N GLU A 241 17.65 -6.10 9.44
CA GLU A 241 17.53 -7.51 9.06
C GLU A 241 16.82 -8.25 10.21
N ALA A 242 15.60 -8.72 9.98
CA ALA A 242 14.73 -9.30 11.02
C ALA A 242 14.23 -10.71 10.63
N GLY A 243 14.27 -11.65 11.57
CA GLY A 243 13.57 -12.94 11.43
C GLY A 243 12.05 -12.84 11.66
N GLY A 244 11.60 -11.76 12.31
CA GLY A 244 10.22 -11.36 12.42
C GLY A 244 9.90 -10.20 11.48
N ASP A 245 9.13 -9.24 12.00
CA ASP A 245 8.74 -8.02 11.29
C ASP A 245 9.89 -6.99 11.30
N GLY A 246 10.03 -6.19 10.25
CA GLY A 246 11.08 -5.17 10.19
C GLY A 246 10.87 -4.07 11.23
N ILE A 247 9.76 -3.33 11.10
CA ILE A 247 9.31 -2.32 12.06
C ILE A 247 7.86 -2.56 12.42
N ARG A 248 7.57 -2.69 13.72
CA ARG A 248 6.28 -3.13 14.20
C ARG A 248 5.73 -2.27 15.34
N THR A 249 4.39 -2.19 15.40
CA THR A 249 3.68 -1.86 16.65
C THR A 249 2.80 -3.03 17.12
N SER A 250 2.42 -3.05 18.40
CA SER A 250 1.68 -4.19 18.99
C SER A 250 0.47 -3.84 19.85
N ASN A 251 0.19 -2.56 20.11
CA ASN A 251 -1.00 -2.15 20.83
C ASN A 251 -2.21 -2.04 19.90
N THR A 252 -3.33 -2.65 20.30
CA THR A 252 -4.60 -2.65 19.57
C THR A 252 -5.61 -1.61 20.09
N ASP A 253 -5.22 -0.80 21.08
CA ASP A 253 -6.01 0.34 21.55
C ASP A 253 -6.16 1.40 20.44
N ALA A 254 -7.33 2.04 20.34
CA ALA A 254 -7.72 2.87 19.20
C ALA A 254 -6.85 4.12 18.94
N ASP A 255 -6.16 4.63 19.95
CA ASP A 255 -5.26 5.80 19.90
C ASP A 255 -3.78 5.40 19.99
N LYS A 256 -3.48 4.10 19.86
CA LYS A 256 -2.13 3.53 19.94
C LYS A 256 -1.92 2.55 18.78
N GLY A 257 -0.75 1.91 18.75
CA GLY A 257 -0.37 1.01 17.67
C GLY A 257 -0.05 1.74 16.37
N ILE A 258 0.43 2.98 16.45
CA ILE A 258 0.60 3.87 15.28
C ILE A 258 2.04 3.85 14.79
N LEU A 259 2.20 3.85 13.46
CA LEU A 259 3.47 4.04 12.78
C LEU A 259 3.44 5.37 12.00
N ALA A 260 4.32 6.29 12.33
CA ALA A 260 4.41 7.60 11.68
C ALA A 260 5.81 7.82 11.08
N MET A 261 5.89 7.94 9.76
CA MET A 261 7.13 8.15 9.01
C MET A 261 7.10 9.51 8.31
N GLU A 262 7.92 10.44 8.78
CA GLU A 262 8.00 11.79 8.23
C GLU A 262 9.19 11.99 7.28
N GLY A 263 10.22 11.16 7.41
CA GLY A 263 11.46 11.24 6.66
C GLY A 263 12.44 10.13 7.02
N GLY A 264 13.69 10.26 6.57
CA GLY A 264 14.75 9.27 6.74
C GLY A 264 14.92 8.32 5.57
N SER A 265 15.87 7.40 5.68
CA SER A 265 16.14 6.34 4.70
C SER A 265 16.09 4.98 5.37
N PHE A 266 15.37 4.03 4.79
CA PHE A 266 15.06 2.71 5.34
C PHE A 266 15.51 1.61 4.37
N ASP A 267 16.28 0.66 4.87
CA ASP A 267 16.67 -0.57 4.17
C ASP A 267 16.24 -1.74 5.06
N ILE A 268 15.13 -2.38 4.72
CA ILE A 268 14.43 -3.35 5.56
C ILE A 268 14.39 -4.70 4.84
N GLN A 269 14.93 -5.71 5.48
CA GLN A 269 14.80 -7.11 5.11
C GLN A 269 14.15 -7.86 6.27
N SER A 270 12.98 -8.43 6.05
CA SER A 270 12.21 -9.18 7.05
C SER A 270 11.81 -10.55 6.51
N GLU A 271 11.82 -11.58 7.36
CA GLU A 271 11.19 -12.86 7.02
C GLU A 271 9.66 -12.79 7.10
N LYS A 272 9.11 -11.80 7.83
CA LYS A 272 7.67 -11.47 7.88
C LYS A 272 7.39 -10.11 7.24
N ASP A 273 6.51 -9.29 7.83
CA ASP A 273 6.12 -8.01 7.26
C ASP A 273 7.28 -7.01 7.33
N GLY A 274 7.45 -6.18 6.29
CA GLY A 274 8.46 -5.12 6.30
C GLY A 274 8.14 -4.07 7.36
N ILE A 275 6.91 -3.56 7.32
CA ILE A 275 6.36 -2.61 8.30
C ILE A 275 4.95 -3.07 8.69
N GLN A 276 4.69 -3.30 9.98
CA GLN A 276 3.37 -3.73 10.49
C GLN A 276 2.84 -2.81 11.59
N SER A 277 1.62 -2.30 11.41
CA SER A 277 0.88 -1.55 12.41
C SER A 277 -0.39 -2.27 12.86
N GLU A 278 -0.60 -2.35 14.18
CA GLU A 278 -1.87 -2.84 14.77
C GLU A 278 -2.99 -1.78 14.71
N ASN A 279 -2.72 -0.59 14.18
CA ASN A 279 -3.71 0.45 13.97
C ASN A 279 -3.50 1.19 12.64
N ALA A 280 -2.70 2.26 12.60
CA ALA A 280 -2.55 3.09 11.42
C ALA A 280 -1.09 3.32 11.04
N VAL A 281 -0.85 3.40 9.72
CA VAL A 281 0.43 3.79 9.13
C VAL A 281 0.27 5.13 8.41
N TRP A 282 1.06 6.12 8.78
CA TRP A 282 1.11 7.43 8.13
C TRP A 282 2.50 7.71 7.60
N ILE A 283 2.61 7.88 6.27
CA ILE A 283 3.88 8.19 5.61
C ILE A 283 3.74 9.51 4.86
N THR A 284 4.57 10.49 5.25
CA THR A 284 4.60 11.82 4.61
C THR A 284 5.90 12.09 3.85
N GLY A 285 6.92 11.26 4.07
CA GLY A 285 8.21 11.31 3.40
C GLY A 285 9.13 10.15 3.80
N GLY A 286 10.31 10.10 3.19
CA GLY A 286 11.33 9.07 3.41
C GLY A 286 11.68 8.28 2.15
N ASP A 287 12.82 7.60 2.16
CA ASP A 287 13.28 6.70 1.11
C ASP A 287 13.25 5.26 1.63
N PHE A 288 12.47 4.36 1.04
CA PHE A 288 12.22 3.00 1.53
C PHE A 288 12.66 1.96 0.51
N SER A 289 13.50 1.02 0.95
CA SER A 289 13.82 -0.24 0.26
C SER A 289 13.38 -1.37 1.17
N ILE A 290 12.35 -2.12 0.76
CA ILE A 290 11.72 -3.15 1.60
C ILE A 290 11.71 -4.48 0.87
N VAL A 291 12.26 -5.52 1.50
CA VAL A 291 12.13 -6.91 1.08
C VAL A 291 11.46 -7.70 2.20
N ALA A 292 10.25 -8.20 1.96
CA ALA A 292 9.44 -8.93 2.94
C ALA A 292 9.18 -10.37 2.47
N GLY A 293 9.25 -11.36 3.38
CA GLY A 293 9.03 -12.77 3.04
C GLY A 293 10.03 -13.37 2.05
N GLY A 294 11.17 -12.72 1.83
CA GLY A 294 12.14 -13.10 0.80
C GLY A 294 11.86 -12.54 -0.60
N GLY A 295 10.85 -11.67 -0.74
CA GLY A 295 10.49 -11.00 -1.99
C GLY A 295 9.55 -11.82 -2.87
N SER A 296 9.08 -11.18 -3.94
CA SER A 296 8.13 -11.73 -4.89
C SER A 296 8.75 -12.90 -5.68
N PRO A 297 8.01 -14.00 -5.90
CA PRO A 297 8.51 -15.16 -6.60
C PRO A 297 8.75 -14.86 -8.09
N GLU A 298 9.68 -15.59 -8.72
CA GLU A 298 9.93 -15.48 -10.18
C GLU A 298 8.67 -15.71 -11.02
N THR A 299 7.77 -16.57 -10.54
CA THR A 299 6.47 -16.83 -11.15
C THR A 299 5.41 -16.80 -10.07
N ILE A 300 4.36 -16.02 -10.29
CA ILE A 300 3.18 -15.99 -9.44
C ILE A 300 2.29 -17.15 -9.85
N GLU A 301 2.01 -18.05 -8.91
CA GLU A 301 1.11 -19.17 -9.15
C GLU A 301 -0.34 -18.72 -8.99
N ASN A 302 -1.22 -19.12 -9.90
CA ASN A 302 -2.64 -18.84 -9.74
C ASN A 302 -3.21 -19.74 -8.61
N PRO A 303 -3.78 -19.18 -7.52
CA PRO A 303 -4.32 -19.94 -6.39
C PRO A 303 -5.37 -21.00 -6.81
N MET A 304 -6.06 -20.76 -7.93
CA MET A 304 -7.07 -21.65 -8.47
C MET A 304 -6.48 -22.94 -9.10
N GLU A 305 -5.25 -22.90 -9.62
CA GLU A 305 -4.56 -24.10 -10.13
C GLU A 305 -4.17 -25.06 -9.00
N GLN A 306 -3.78 -24.53 -7.83
CA GLN A 306 -3.52 -25.34 -6.63
C GLN A 306 -4.78 -26.07 -6.16
N ARG A 307 -5.95 -25.40 -6.20
CA ARG A 307 -7.24 -26.02 -5.83
C ARG A 307 -7.74 -27.06 -6.84
N ARG A 308 -7.40 -26.95 -8.14
CA ARG A 308 -7.73 -27.97 -9.15
C ARG A 308 -6.91 -29.25 -9.00
N GLY A 309 -5.65 -29.16 -8.54
CA GLY A 309 -4.83 -30.33 -8.19
C GLY A 309 -5.35 -31.09 -6.96
N ALA A 310 -6.07 -30.40 -6.08
CA ALA A 310 -6.66 -30.95 -4.86
C ALA A 310 -8.05 -31.59 -5.05
N TRP A 311 -8.61 -31.60 -6.27
CA TRP A 311 -9.87 -32.31 -6.57
C TRP A 311 -9.65 -33.83 -6.71
N SER A 312 -8.95 -34.41 -5.76
CA SER A 312 -9.00 -35.83 -5.45
C SER A 312 -9.94 -36.04 -4.28
N ASN A 313 -10.68 -37.14 -4.27
CA ASN A 313 -11.82 -37.39 -3.39
C ASN A 313 -11.40 -37.77 -1.93
N GLU A 314 -10.41 -37.07 -1.36
CA GLU A 314 -10.04 -37.18 0.05
C GLU A 314 -10.43 -35.88 0.78
N THR A 315 -11.42 -36.00 1.67
CA THR A 315 -11.71 -34.99 2.70
C THR A 315 -10.53 -34.96 3.67
N THR A 316 -9.50 -34.19 3.34
CA THR A 316 -8.46 -33.81 4.30
C THR A 316 -8.93 -32.54 4.98
N THR A 317 -9.39 -32.64 6.23
CA THR A 317 -9.45 -31.50 7.14
C THR A 317 -8.01 -31.06 7.41
N THR A 318 -7.46 -30.21 6.56
CA THR A 318 -6.33 -29.36 6.91
C THR A 318 -6.84 -28.35 7.94
N GLU A 319 -6.27 -28.36 9.14
CA GLU A 319 -6.30 -27.19 10.00
C GLU A 319 -5.66 -26.08 9.17
N GLU A 320 -6.42 -25.04 8.81
CA GLU A 320 -5.85 -23.85 8.18
C GLU A 320 -5.00 -23.18 9.26
N THR A 321 -3.70 -23.50 9.25
CA THR A 321 -2.72 -22.62 9.85
C THR A 321 -2.78 -21.36 9.01
N GLU A 322 -3.27 -20.26 9.59
CA GLU A 322 -3.08 -18.92 9.05
C GLU A 322 -1.62 -18.83 8.57
N SER A 323 -1.42 -18.55 7.28
CA SER A 323 -0.08 -18.27 6.80
C SER A 323 0.45 -17.03 7.51
N GLU A 324 1.72 -17.05 7.90
CA GLU A 324 2.33 -15.85 8.45
C GLU A 324 2.30 -14.73 7.40
N SER A 325 1.98 -13.52 7.84
CA SER A 325 1.94 -12.33 6.99
C SER A 325 3.36 -12.02 6.48
N THR A 326 3.49 -11.76 5.19
CA THR A 326 4.78 -11.42 4.54
C THR A 326 4.66 -10.20 3.63
N LYS A 327 3.88 -9.23 4.08
CA LYS A 327 3.47 -8.04 3.35
C LYS A 327 4.55 -6.96 3.42
N GLY A 328 4.63 -6.10 2.42
CA GLY A 328 5.60 -4.99 2.43
C GLY A 328 5.30 -3.99 3.55
N ILE A 329 4.13 -3.36 3.49
CA ILE A 329 3.61 -2.43 4.50
C ILE A 329 2.17 -2.82 4.82
N LYS A 330 1.89 -3.06 6.11
CA LYS A 330 0.59 -3.49 6.61
C LYS A 330 0.05 -2.58 7.71
N ALA A 331 -1.23 -2.24 7.62
CA ALA A 331 -1.98 -1.62 8.70
C ALA A 331 -3.30 -2.36 8.97
N VAL A 332 -3.67 -2.54 10.23
CA VAL A 332 -4.99 -3.12 10.58
C VAL A 332 -6.13 -2.16 10.23
N ASN A 333 -5.95 -0.86 10.47
CA ASN A 333 -6.88 0.19 10.04
C ASN A 333 -6.24 0.96 8.89
N ASP A 334 -6.16 2.29 8.97
CA ASP A 334 -5.87 3.12 7.81
C ASP A 334 -4.36 3.17 7.48
N LEU A 335 -4.01 2.93 6.21
CA LEU A 335 -2.68 3.15 5.65
C LEU A 335 -2.72 4.35 4.71
N THR A 336 -1.94 5.39 4.99
CA THR A 336 -1.92 6.61 4.16
C THR A 336 -0.50 7.01 3.76
N VAL A 337 -0.28 7.20 2.46
CA VAL A 337 0.97 7.68 1.88
C VAL A 337 0.72 9.02 1.17
N THR A 338 1.43 10.07 1.58
CA THR A 338 1.31 11.44 1.00
C THR A 338 2.63 11.96 0.41
N GLY A 339 3.68 11.13 0.46
CA GLY A 339 5.03 11.42 -0.03
C GLY A 339 6.01 10.30 0.33
N GLY A 340 7.23 10.40 -0.20
CA GLY A 340 8.29 9.40 -0.06
C GLY A 340 8.63 8.67 -1.37
N THR A 341 9.72 7.92 -1.38
CA THR A 341 10.13 7.04 -2.48
C THR A 341 10.21 5.62 -1.97
N PHE A 342 9.65 4.65 -2.71
CA PHE A 342 9.51 3.27 -2.28
C PHE A 342 9.98 2.31 -3.37
N ASP A 343 10.77 1.32 -2.98
CA ASP A 343 11.08 0.10 -3.72
C ASP A 343 10.68 -1.08 -2.83
N ILE A 344 9.59 -1.75 -3.17
CA ILE A 344 8.98 -2.81 -2.34
C ILE A 344 8.96 -4.11 -3.14
N ASP A 345 9.58 -5.14 -2.56
CA ASP A 345 9.56 -6.51 -3.08
C ASP A 345 9.04 -7.45 -1.97
N SER A 346 7.80 -7.93 -2.11
CA SER A 346 7.13 -8.73 -1.08
C SER A 346 6.62 -10.06 -1.61
N LEU A 347 6.63 -11.10 -0.76
CA LEU A 347 6.07 -12.41 -1.10
C LEU A 347 4.54 -12.40 -1.14
N ASP A 348 3.94 -11.61 -0.27
CA ASP A 348 2.50 -11.33 -0.16
C ASP A 348 2.27 -9.87 -0.60
N ASP A 349 1.15 -9.25 -0.26
CA ASP A 349 0.79 -7.89 -0.68
C ASP A 349 1.86 -6.85 -0.35
N SER A 350 2.17 -5.95 -1.29
CA SER A 350 3.17 -4.90 -1.04
C SER A 350 2.64 -3.76 -0.17
N ILE A 351 1.42 -3.28 -0.43
CA ILE A 351 0.74 -2.27 0.39
C ILE A 351 -0.63 -2.82 0.76
N HIS A 352 -0.84 -3.10 2.04
CA HIS A 352 -2.05 -3.76 2.52
C HIS A 352 -2.67 -3.03 3.72
N SER A 353 -4.00 -2.99 3.73
CA SER A 353 -4.76 -2.63 4.91
C SER A 353 -5.98 -3.52 5.08
N ASN A 354 -6.25 -3.96 6.31
CA ASN A 354 -7.52 -4.63 6.64
C ASN A 354 -8.73 -3.67 6.65
N LYS A 355 -8.56 -2.46 6.11
CA LYS A 355 -9.59 -1.43 6.00
C LYS A 355 -9.38 -0.51 4.81
N ASN A 356 -8.55 0.52 4.92
CA ASN A 356 -8.39 1.55 3.91
C ASN A 356 -6.93 1.79 3.53
N VAL A 357 -6.65 1.87 2.23
CA VAL A 357 -5.41 2.41 1.67
C VAL A 357 -5.70 3.75 0.98
N THR A 358 -4.90 4.77 1.28
CA THR A 358 -4.94 6.06 0.58
C THR A 358 -3.56 6.44 0.06
N LEU A 359 -3.43 6.56 -1.26
CA LEU A 359 -2.21 6.97 -1.96
C LEU A 359 -2.40 8.38 -2.55
N ALA A 360 -1.90 9.37 -1.83
CA ALA A 360 -2.00 10.79 -2.16
C ALA A 360 -0.66 11.42 -2.55
N GLY A 361 0.33 10.60 -2.90
CA GLY A 361 1.65 11.06 -3.34
C GLY A 361 2.69 9.94 -3.26
N GLY A 362 3.94 10.31 -3.50
CA GLY A 362 5.07 9.40 -3.49
C GLY A 362 5.44 8.86 -4.88
N ASP A 363 6.62 8.25 -4.94
CA ASP A 363 7.15 7.51 -6.09
C ASP A 363 7.33 6.05 -5.65
N ILE A 364 6.42 5.18 -6.07
CA ILE A 364 6.23 3.84 -5.53
C ILE A 364 6.51 2.82 -6.63
N THR A 365 7.53 1.99 -6.43
CA THR A 365 7.83 0.83 -7.29
C THR A 365 7.55 -0.45 -6.51
N ILE A 366 6.79 -1.37 -7.12
CA ILE A 366 6.32 -2.60 -6.48
C ILE A 366 6.65 -3.82 -7.34
N ALA A 367 7.13 -4.87 -6.69
CA ALA A 367 7.04 -6.26 -7.13
C ALA A 367 6.38 -7.07 -6.00
N SER A 368 5.18 -7.60 -6.26
CA SER A 368 4.43 -8.39 -5.29
C SER A 368 4.32 -9.84 -5.74
N GLY A 369 4.26 -10.77 -4.78
CA GLY A 369 3.89 -12.15 -5.03
C GLY A 369 2.39 -12.42 -4.94
N ASP A 370 1.65 -11.49 -4.34
CA ASP A 370 0.19 -11.45 -4.35
C ASP A 370 -0.24 -10.08 -4.93
N ASP A 371 -1.04 -9.27 -4.24
CA ASP A 371 -1.50 -8.01 -4.79
C ASP A 371 -0.47 -6.89 -4.61
N ALA A 372 -0.43 -5.95 -5.55
CA ALA A 372 0.44 -4.80 -5.33
C ALA A 372 -0.14 -3.84 -4.28
N VAL A 373 -1.45 -3.57 -4.35
CA VAL A 373 -2.19 -2.74 -3.40
C VAL A 373 -3.51 -3.43 -3.06
N HIS A 374 -3.72 -3.73 -1.78
CA HIS A 374 -4.92 -4.39 -1.28
C HIS A 374 -5.55 -3.61 -0.12
N ALA A 375 -6.88 -3.47 -0.12
CA ALA A 375 -7.61 -3.03 1.05
C ALA A 375 -8.99 -3.68 1.19
N ASP A 376 -9.32 -4.23 2.36
CA ASP A 376 -10.61 -4.88 2.61
C ASP A 376 -11.81 -3.98 2.30
N SER A 377 -11.70 -2.67 2.57
CA SER A 377 -12.77 -1.70 2.37
C SER A 377 -12.55 -0.77 1.20
N THR A 378 -11.52 0.09 1.22
CA THR A 378 -11.32 1.09 0.17
C THR A 378 -9.87 1.30 -0.21
N VAL A 379 -9.62 1.42 -1.52
CA VAL A 379 -8.39 2.00 -2.06
C VAL A 379 -8.72 3.34 -2.71
N GLU A 380 -8.05 4.41 -2.31
CA GLU A 380 -8.15 5.73 -2.93
C GLU A 380 -6.79 6.21 -3.45
N THR A 381 -6.73 6.60 -4.72
CA THR A 381 -5.58 7.29 -5.31
C THR A 381 -5.94 8.72 -5.72
N THR A 382 -5.11 9.68 -5.29
CA THR A 382 -5.31 11.10 -5.63
C THR A 382 -4.10 11.74 -6.31
N ALA A 383 -2.90 11.18 -6.12
CA ALA A 383 -1.64 11.63 -6.74
C ALA A 383 -0.55 10.55 -6.55
N GLY A 384 0.66 10.83 -7.05
CA GLY A 384 1.81 9.94 -6.96
C GLY A 384 2.08 9.18 -8.26
N THR A 385 3.23 8.51 -8.32
CA THR A 385 3.60 7.58 -9.39
C THR A 385 3.65 6.18 -8.78
N ILE A 386 2.90 5.25 -9.35
CA ILE A 386 2.79 3.86 -8.86
C ILE A 386 3.15 2.95 -10.01
N SER A 387 4.31 2.31 -9.93
CA SER A 387 4.84 1.40 -10.96
C SER A 387 4.86 -0.03 -10.42
N ILE A 388 3.86 -0.81 -10.81
CA ILE A 388 3.71 -2.22 -10.42
C ILE A 388 4.32 -3.05 -11.54
N SER A 389 5.52 -3.57 -11.26
CA SER A 389 6.28 -4.36 -12.23
C SER A 389 5.80 -5.80 -12.35
N LYS A 390 5.12 -6.31 -11.33
CA LYS A 390 4.61 -7.68 -11.21
C LYS A 390 3.68 -7.80 -9.99
N SER A 391 2.53 -8.45 -10.15
CA SER A 391 1.63 -8.86 -9.06
C SER A 391 0.65 -9.94 -9.53
N TYR A 392 -0.09 -10.55 -8.59
CA TYR A 392 -1.26 -11.36 -8.87
C TYR A 392 -2.36 -10.44 -9.42
N GLU A 393 -2.92 -9.58 -8.57
CA GLU A 393 -3.74 -8.45 -9.00
C GLU A 393 -3.00 -7.11 -8.83
N GLY A 394 -3.35 -6.11 -9.64
CA GLY A 394 -2.74 -4.79 -9.54
C GLY A 394 -3.24 -4.02 -8.33
N VAL A 395 -4.53 -3.67 -8.33
CA VAL A 395 -5.18 -2.94 -7.24
C VAL A 395 -6.47 -3.65 -6.88
N GLU A 396 -6.57 -4.14 -5.64
CA GLU A 396 -7.75 -4.80 -5.10
C GLU A 396 -8.36 -3.97 -3.96
N GLY A 397 -9.70 -3.94 -3.91
CA GLY A 397 -10.40 -3.60 -2.69
C GLY A 397 -11.93 -3.56 -2.82
N GLY A 398 -12.62 -3.48 -1.68
CA GLY A 398 -14.08 -3.47 -1.63
C GLY A 398 -14.73 -2.33 -2.43
N ASN A 399 -14.06 -1.17 -2.50
CA ASN A 399 -14.32 -0.09 -3.45
C ASN A 399 -13.00 0.56 -3.83
N ILE A 400 -12.88 1.00 -5.08
CA ILE A 400 -11.68 1.65 -5.58
C ILE A 400 -12.04 3.01 -6.17
N THR A 401 -11.32 4.05 -5.76
CA THR A 401 -11.44 5.41 -6.30
C THR A 401 -10.12 5.90 -6.85
N ILE A 402 -10.09 6.18 -8.15
CA ILE A 402 -8.94 6.76 -8.85
C ILE A 402 -9.30 8.19 -9.27
N SER A 403 -8.76 9.17 -8.56
CA SER A 403 -8.99 10.59 -8.83
C SER A 403 -7.76 11.32 -9.36
N GLY A 404 -6.58 10.69 -9.24
CA GLY A 404 -5.31 11.19 -9.76
C GLY A 404 -4.20 10.16 -9.58
N GLY A 405 -2.99 10.52 -10.00
CA GLY A 405 -1.83 9.63 -10.01
C GLY A 405 -1.49 9.12 -11.42
N ASP A 406 -0.28 8.58 -11.55
CA ASP A 406 0.24 7.90 -12.74
C ASP A 406 0.52 6.44 -12.36
N ILE A 407 -0.38 5.54 -12.77
CA ILE A 407 -0.46 4.16 -12.28
C ILE A 407 -0.19 3.21 -13.44
N HIS A 408 0.86 2.40 -13.32
CA HIS A 408 1.28 1.41 -14.30
C HIS A 408 1.21 0.03 -13.67
N VAL A 409 0.45 -0.89 -14.29
CA VAL A 409 0.17 -2.20 -13.73
C VAL A 409 0.63 -3.32 -14.65
N VAL A 410 1.37 -4.28 -14.12
CA VAL A 410 1.61 -5.58 -14.74
C VAL A 410 1.10 -6.68 -13.80
N ALA A 411 -0.04 -7.28 -14.16
CA ALA A 411 -0.75 -8.26 -13.34
C ALA A 411 -0.87 -9.61 -14.04
N THR A 412 -0.77 -10.69 -13.26
CA THR A 412 -0.94 -12.07 -13.75
C THR A 412 -2.38 -12.55 -13.71
N ASP A 413 -3.22 -11.88 -12.93
CA ASP A 413 -4.68 -11.90 -13.01
C ASP A 413 -5.16 -10.49 -13.34
N ASP A 414 -5.93 -9.85 -12.46
CA ASP A 414 -6.66 -8.64 -12.80
C ASP A 414 -5.83 -7.36 -12.65
N GLY A 415 -6.03 -6.40 -13.55
CA GLY A 415 -5.39 -5.09 -13.45
C GLY A 415 -5.94 -4.29 -12.26
N VAL A 416 -7.26 -4.22 -12.17
CA VAL A 416 -8.01 -3.67 -11.03
C VAL A 416 -9.15 -4.62 -10.74
N ASN A 417 -9.26 -5.08 -9.49
CA ASN A 417 -10.34 -5.93 -9.02
C ASN A 417 -11.13 -5.19 -7.93
N VAL A 418 -12.40 -4.90 -8.22
CA VAL A 418 -13.37 -4.50 -7.20
C VAL A 418 -14.18 -5.72 -6.78
N GLY A 419 -13.69 -6.36 -5.74
CA GLY A 419 -14.18 -7.62 -5.20
C GLY A 419 -13.45 -7.92 -3.90
N GLY A 420 -13.76 -9.02 -3.24
CA GLY A 420 -12.71 -9.68 -2.46
C GLY A 420 -12.32 -9.19 -1.05
N GLY A 421 -13.08 -8.31 -0.38
CA GLY A 421 -12.80 -7.95 1.04
C GLY A 421 -13.02 -9.07 2.09
N ASN A 422 -12.82 -10.34 1.74
CA ASN A 422 -12.96 -11.47 2.66
C ASN A 422 -11.90 -12.55 2.38
N ASP A 423 -10.64 -12.16 2.55
CA ASP A 423 -9.49 -13.05 2.79
C ASP A 423 -9.64 -13.89 4.08
N GLY A 424 -10.67 -13.61 4.90
CA GLY A 424 -11.00 -14.34 6.12
C GLY A 424 -10.64 -13.59 7.41
N SER A 425 -10.04 -12.40 7.32
CA SER A 425 -9.57 -11.64 8.48
C SER A 425 -10.55 -10.53 8.95
N GLY A 426 -11.42 -10.01 8.08
CA GLY A 426 -12.37 -8.93 8.39
C GLY A 426 -13.81 -9.39 8.68
N MET A 427 -14.23 -9.39 9.96
CA MET A 427 -15.60 -9.79 10.35
C MET A 427 -16.67 -8.67 10.36
N ASP A 428 -16.45 -7.50 9.76
CA ASP A 428 -17.44 -6.40 9.86
C ASP A 428 -17.58 -5.49 8.62
N ALA A 429 -17.21 -5.95 7.43
CA ALA A 429 -17.49 -5.18 6.20
C ALA A 429 -18.98 -5.30 5.81
N GLU A 430 -19.76 -4.24 6.05
CA GLU A 430 -21.05 -4.03 5.37
C GLU A 430 -20.82 -4.12 3.87
N ALA A 431 -21.48 -5.06 3.19
CA ALA A 431 -21.34 -5.27 1.76
C ALA A 431 -21.67 -3.98 0.98
N SER A 432 -20.63 -3.24 0.58
CA SER A 432 -20.76 -2.23 -0.46
C SER A 432 -21.09 -2.93 -1.78
N GLU A 433 -21.89 -2.28 -2.64
CA GLU A 433 -22.30 -2.85 -3.92
C GLU A 433 -21.13 -3.04 -4.92
N GLY A 434 -19.86 -2.90 -4.49
CA GLY A 434 -18.66 -2.91 -5.32
C GLY A 434 -18.65 -1.72 -6.28
N MET A 435 -17.82 -0.71 -6.03
CA MET A 435 -17.75 0.45 -6.91
C MET A 435 -16.31 0.78 -7.32
N LEU A 436 -16.07 0.80 -8.64
CA LEU A 436 -14.90 1.43 -9.23
C LEU A 436 -15.25 2.84 -9.72
N THR A 437 -14.65 3.86 -9.12
CA THR A 437 -14.84 5.27 -9.52
C THR A 437 -13.56 5.84 -10.11
N ILE A 438 -13.61 6.27 -11.37
CA ILE A 438 -12.49 6.91 -12.07
C ILE A 438 -12.88 8.34 -12.43
N SER A 439 -12.19 9.32 -11.85
CA SER A 439 -12.47 10.76 -12.05
C SER A 439 -11.27 11.56 -12.54
N GLY A 440 -10.09 10.93 -12.57
CA GLY A 440 -8.84 11.54 -13.01
C GLY A 440 -7.70 10.51 -13.05
N GLY A 441 -6.47 11.00 -13.19
CA GLY A 441 -5.27 10.16 -13.24
C GLY A 441 -5.03 9.47 -14.58
N ASN A 442 -3.90 8.80 -14.67
CA ASN A 442 -3.54 7.87 -15.75
C ASN A 442 -3.46 6.47 -15.15
N LEU A 443 -4.15 5.52 -15.75
CA LEU A 443 -4.12 4.11 -15.40
C LEU A 443 -3.79 3.31 -16.65
N ALA A 444 -2.59 2.77 -16.72
CA ALA A 444 -2.14 1.89 -17.79
C ALA A 444 -1.91 0.48 -17.23
N MET A 445 -2.50 -0.53 -17.86
CA MET A 445 -2.49 -1.88 -17.35
C MET A 445 -2.14 -2.90 -18.44
N ASP A 446 -1.31 -3.86 -18.07
CA ASP A 446 -0.98 -5.08 -18.79
C ASP A 446 -1.43 -6.26 -17.92
N ALA A 447 -2.69 -6.67 -18.11
CA ALA A 447 -3.36 -7.68 -17.28
C ALA A 447 -3.53 -8.99 -18.06
N SER A 448 -3.26 -10.13 -17.41
CA SER A 448 -3.46 -11.45 -18.01
C SER A 448 -4.83 -12.04 -17.66
N GLY A 449 -5.40 -11.60 -16.55
CA GLY A 449 -6.81 -11.62 -16.16
C GLY A 449 -7.61 -10.48 -16.78
N ASP A 450 -8.66 -10.06 -16.10
CA ASP A 450 -9.50 -8.95 -16.49
C ASP A 450 -8.77 -7.61 -16.36
N GLY A 451 -9.09 -6.68 -17.25
CA GLY A 451 -8.46 -5.36 -17.21
C GLY A 451 -8.99 -4.52 -16.05
N LEU A 452 -10.27 -4.19 -16.14
CA LEU A 452 -11.07 -3.68 -15.04
C LEU A 452 -12.09 -4.76 -14.70
N ASP A 453 -12.01 -5.34 -13.51
CA ASP A 453 -13.04 -6.21 -12.94
C ASP A 453 -13.78 -5.49 -11.80
N SER A 454 -15.11 -5.60 -11.82
CA SER A 454 -15.95 -5.12 -10.74
C SER A 454 -17.13 -6.04 -10.53
N ASN A 455 -17.20 -6.64 -9.34
CA ASN A 455 -18.39 -7.35 -8.88
C ASN A 455 -19.62 -6.44 -8.71
N GLY A 456 -19.45 -5.13 -8.92
CA GLY A 456 -20.52 -4.15 -8.96
C GLY A 456 -20.45 -3.25 -10.19
N SER A 457 -20.52 -1.94 -9.97
CA SER A 457 -20.56 -0.95 -11.05
C SER A 457 -19.21 -0.26 -11.26
N ILE A 458 -19.08 0.39 -12.41
CA ILE A 458 -17.96 1.26 -12.78
C ILE A 458 -18.51 2.63 -13.19
N SER A 459 -17.90 3.70 -12.70
CA SER A 459 -18.24 5.08 -13.09
C SER A 459 -16.97 5.81 -13.52
N MET A 460 -16.99 6.35 -14.74
CA MET A 460 -15.87 7.12 -15.29
C MET A 460 -16.32 8.52 -15.69
N THR A 461 -15.70 9.53 -15.07
CA THR A 461 -15.99 10.97 -15.29
C THR A 461 -14.78 11.75 -15.80
N GLY A 462 -13.59 11.14 -15.80
CA GLY A 462 -12.33 11.75 -16.21
C GLY A 462 -11.20 10.73 -16.25
N GLY A 463 -9.96 11.21 -16.43
CA GLY A 463 -8.75 10.38 -16.48
C GLY A 463 -8.49 9.73 -17.84
N THR A 464 -7.36 9.02 -17.92
CA THR A 464 -6.97 8.19 -19.06
C THR A 464 -6.78 6.76 -18.58
N VAL A 465 -7.51 5.80 -19.17
CA VAL A 465 -7.43 4.38 -18.83
C VAL A 465 -7.05 3.60 -20.09
N LEU A 466 -5.95 2.84 -20.00
CA LEU A 466 -5.38 2.04 -21.07
C LEU A 466 -5.29 0.59 -20.60
N VAL A 467 -6.01 -0.32 -21.25
CA VAL A 467 -6.01 -1.75 -20.91
C VAL A 467 -5.39 -2.55 -22.05
N ASN A 468 -4.33 -3.29 -21.74
CA ASN A 468 -3.72 -4.28 -22.60
C ASN A 468 -4.02 -5.69 -22.07
N GLY A 469 -4.82 -6.44 -22.81
CA GLY A 469 -5.24 -7.80 -22.45
C GLY A 469 -6.69 -7.87 -21.98
N PRO A 470 -7.16 -9.07 -21.63
CA PRO A 470 -6.44 -10.34 -21.67
C PRO A 470 -6.31 -10.89 -23.10
N THR A 471 -5.36 -11.80 -23.31
CA THR A 471 -5.28 -12.63 -24.54
C THR A 471 -6.16 -13.87 -24.46
N ASN A 472 -6.50 -14.31 -23.24
CA ASN A 472 -7.40 -15.43 -22.97
C ASN A 472 -8.87 -15.05 -23.20
N SER A 473 -9.66 -15.94 -23.79
CA SER A 473 -11.10 -15.72 -24.05
C SER A 473 -12.02 -16.03 -22.87
N GLY A 474 -11.47 -16.49 -21.75
CA GLY A 474 -12.21 -16.69 -20.49
C GLY A 474 -12.38 -15.42 -19.68
N ASN A 475 -11.64 -14.36 -20.03
CA ASN A 475 -11.53 -13.07 -19.35
C ASN A 475 -11.83 -11.94 -20.35
N GLY A 476 -12.18 -10.75 -19.87
CA GLY A 476 -12.51 -9.54 -20.62
C GLY A 476 -11.60 -8.36 -20.29
N SER A 477 -11.38 -7.48 -21.26
CA SER A 477 -10.65 -6.22 -20.99
C SER A 477 -11.44 -5.29 -20.06
N LEU A 478 -12.76 -5.52 -19.99
CA LEU A 478 -13.71 -4.91 -19.08
C LEU A 478 -14.63 -6.03 -18.61
N ASP A 479 -14.74 -6.24 -17.31
CA ASP A 479 -15.76 -7.09 -16.69
C ASP A 479 -16.44 -6.31 -15.55
N TYR A 480 -17.76 -6.37 -15.53
CA TYR A 480 -18.54 -5.75 -14.47
C TYR A 480 -19.92 -6.42 -14.35
N ALA A 481 -20.44 -6.49 -13.13
CA ALA A 481 -21.74 -7.09 -12.85
C ALA A 481 -22.91 -6.10 -12.93
N GLY A 482 -22.65 -4.83 -12.58
CA GLY A 482 -23.61 -3.74 -12.49
C GLY A 482 -23.72 -2.93 -13.77
N THR A 483 -23.51 -1.61 -13.68
CA THR A 483 -23.43 -0.72 -14.85
C THR A 483 -22.01 -0.21 -15.03
N PHE A 484 -21.68 0.17 -16.26
CA PHE A 484 -20.50 0.97 -16.55
C PHE A 484 -20.92 2.27 -17.23
N GLU A 485 -20.97 3.35 -16.44
CA GLU A 485 -21.36 4.69 -16.91
C GLU A 485 -20.15 5.57 -17.20
N ILE A 486 -20.06 6.08 -18.43
CA ILE A 486 -18.98 6.97 -18.87
C ILE A 486 -19.56 8.35 -19.24
N SER A 487 -19.03 9.38 -18.61
CA SER A 487 -19.40 10.78 -18.87
C SER A 487 -18.22 11.71 -19.19
N GLY A 488 -16.98 11.21 -19.07
CA GLY A 488 -15.76 11.94 -19.38
C GLY A 488 -14.52 11.03 -19.35
N GLY A 489 -13.38 11.57 -19.77
CA GLY A 489 -12.09 10.87 -19.82
C GLY A 489 -11.90 10.03 -21.09
N THR A 490 -10.73 9.40 -21.21
CA THR A 490 -10.39 8.53 -22.34
C THR A 490 -10.21 7.11 -21.86
N LEU A 491 -10.94 6.16 -22.44
CA LEU A 491 -10.79 4.72 -22.17
C LEU A 491 -10.46 4.00 -23.47
N ILE A 492 -9.34 3.29 -23.49
CA ILE A 492 -8.95 2.40 -24.59
C ILE A 492 -8.67 1.03 -24.00
N ALA A 493 -9.47 0.03 -24.35
CA ALA A 493 -9.33 -1.32 -23.84
C ALA A 493 -9.20 -2.32 -24.99
N ALA A 494 -8.02 -2.93 -25.12
CA ALA A 494 -7.70 -3.89 -26.16
C ALA A 494 -7.48 -5.27 -25.56
N GLY A 495 -8.18 -6.28 -26.06
CA GLY A 495 -8.09 -7.64 -25.51
C GLY A 495 -8.71 -8.70 -26.41
N SER A 496 -9.05 -9.84 -25.82
CA SER A 496 -9.73 -10.95 -26.50
C SER A 496 -11.15 -10.54 -26.94
N SER A 497 -11.79 -11.34 -27.79
CA SER A 497 -13.20 -11.14 -28.16
C SER A 497 -14.16 -12.10 -27.45
N GLY A 498 -13.71 -12.80 -26.40
CA GLY A 498 -14.46 -13.89 -25.74
C GLY A 498 -15.56 -13.38 -24.80
N MET A 499 -15.14 -12.63 -23.78
CA MET A 499 -16.01 -12.04 -22.73
C MET A 499 -16.19 -10.53 -22.96
N LEU A 500 -16.57 -10.14 -24.18
CA LEU A 500 -16.66 -8.72 -24.52
C LEU A 500 -17.78 -8.02 -23.75
N GLN A 501 -17.41 -6.97 -23.04
CA GLN A 501 -18.31 -5.97 -22.51
C GLN A 501 -17.99 -4.58 -23.08
N ALA A 502 -18.97 -3.68 -23.02
CA ALA A 502 -18.87 -2.27 -23.42
C ALA A 502 -19.55 -1.41 -22.35
N SER A 503 -19.50 -0.08 -22.43
CA SER A 503 -20.24 0.78 -21.49
C SER A 503 -21.76 0.60 -21.60
N SER A 504 -22.46 0.88 -20.50
CA SER A 504 -23.93 0.88 -20.44
C SER A 504 -24.55 2.00 -21.28
N GLU A 505 -25.79 1.78 -21.75
CA GLU A 505 -26.54 2.70 -22.63
C GLU A 505 -26.84 4.06 -22.00
N ASP A 506 -26.80 4.17 -20.67
CA ASP A 506 -27.02 5.43 -19.94
C ASP A 506 -25.79 6.35 -19.92
N SER A 507 -24.65 5.90 -20.47
CA SER A 507 -23.46 6.73 -20.64
C SER A 507 -23.72 7.93 -21.57
N SER A 508 -23.15 9.10 -21.23
CA SER A 508 -23.28 10.30 -22.06
C SER A 508 -22.16 10.46 -23.08
N GLN A 509 -21.02 9.81 -22.87
CA GLN A 509 -19.87 9.84 -23.78
C GLN A 509 -19.96 8.72 -24.83
N GLN A 510 -19.58 9.04 -26.07
CA GLN A 510 -19.64 8.08 -27.17
C GLN A 510 -18.44 7.13 -27.15
N ALA A 511 -18.67 5.92 -27.66
CA ALA A 511 -17.65 4.89 -27.78
C ALA A 511 -17.82 4.05 -29.04
N ILE A 512 -16.75 3.36 -29.41
CA ILE A 512 -16.73 2.34 -30.45
C ILE A 512 -16.20 1.03 -29.86
N LEU A 513 -16.68 -0.10 -30.37
CA LEU A 513 -16.10 -1.41 -30.12
C LEU A 513 -15.83 -2.08 -31.46
N MET A 514 -14.56 -2.28 -31.79
CA MET A 514 -14.12 -2.97 -33.00
C MET A 514 -13.74 -4.40 -32.67
N THR A 515 -14.38 -5.38 -33.32
CA THR A 515 -13.99 -6.79 -33.27
C THR A 515 -13.37 -7.20 -34.59
N PHE A 516 -12.11 -7.65 -34.55
CA PHE A 516 -11.39 -8.14 -35.73
C PHE A 516 -11.68 -9.62 -35.99
N SER A 517 -11.83 -9.97 -37.26
CA SER A 517 -11.97 -11.36 -37.72
C SER A 517 -10.75 -12.24 -37.40
N ASN A 518 -9.58 -11.63 -37.25
CA ASN A 518 -8.33 -12.29 -36.88
C ASN A 518 -7.65 -11.52 -35.74
N VAL A 519 -6.94 -12.24 -34.88
CA VAL A 519 -6.07 -11.65 -33.85
C VAL A 519 -5.07 -10.70 -34.50
N GLN A 520 -4.92 -9.51 -33.93
CA GLN A 520 -3.92 -8.52 -34.28
C GLN A 520 -2.69 -8.73 -33.40
N GLU A 521 -1.51 -8.60 -34.01
CA GLU A 521 -0.22 -8.72 -33.32
C GLU A 521 -0.03 -7.55 -32.34
N ALA A 522 0.62 -7.82 -31.21
CA ALA A 522 1.08 -6.78 -30.28
C ALA A 522 1.86 -5.67 -31.01
N GLY A 523 1.66 -4.42 -30.59
CA GLY A 523 2.26 -3.23 -31.20
C GLY A 523 1.61 -2.80 -32.53
N THR A 524 0.56 -3.48 -33.01
CA THR A 524 -0.21 -3.03 -34.17
C THR A 524 -0.96 -1.74 -33.81
N LEU A 525 -0.53 -0.62 -34.39
CA LEU A 525 -1.15 0.68 -34.16
C LEU A 525 -2.60 0.70 -34.67
N VAL A 526 -3.55 1.01 -33.79
CA VAL A 526 -4.94 1.35 -34.11
C VAL A 526 -5.06 2.87 -34.15
N HIS A 527 -5.60 3.39 -35.25
CA HIS A 527 -5.75 4.82 -35.47
C HIS A 527 -7.19 5.16 -35.83
N VAL A 528 -7.77 6.13 -35.13
CA VAL A 528 -9.10 6.68 -35.41
C VAL A 528 -8.94 8.15 -35.80
N GLU A 529 -9.41 8.53 -36.99
CA GLU A 529 -9.47 9.91 -37.47
C GLU A 529 -10.91 10.33 -37.80
N ASP A 530 -11.23 11.61 -37.60
CA ASP A 530 -12.50 12.20 -38.01
C ASP A 530 -12.58 12.43 -39.55
N GLY A 531 -13.73 12.89 -40.04
CA GLY A 531 -13.92 13.20 -41.45
C GLY A 531 -13.06 14.37 -42.00
N GLU A 532 -12.44 15.15 -41.12
CA GLU A 532 -11.51 16.25 -41.47
C GLU A 532 -10.04 15.81 -41.42
N GLY A 533 -9.75 14.61 -40.92
CA GLY A 533 -8.42 14.03 -40.76
C GLY A 533 -7.75 14.38 -39.43
N HIS A 534 -8.49 14.88 -38.44
CA HIS A 534 -7.97 15.05 -37.08
C HIS A 534 -7.92 13.70 -36.38
N THR A 535 -6.81 13.45 -35.69
CA THR A 535 -6.63 12.24 -34.89
C THR A 535 -7.49 12.30 -33.64
N VAL A 536 -8.28 11.26 -33.41
CA VAL A 536 -9.02 11.03 -32.16
C VAL A 536 -8.19 10.16 -31.22
N VAL A 537 -7.69 9.02 -31.73
CA VAL A 537 -6.85 8.08 -30.97
C VAL A 537 -5.79 7.49 -31.90
N SER A 538 -4.57 7.31 -31.37
CA SER A 538 -3.52 6.48 -31.94
C SER A 538 -2.93 5.62 -30.84
N TYR A 539 -3.23 4.33 -30.84
CA TYR A 539 -2.88 3.41 -29.75
C TYR A 539 -2.30 2.10 -30.26
N ALA A 540 -1.18 1.64 -29.70
CA ALA A 540 -0.55 0.38 -30.04
C ALA A 540 -0.54 -0.54 -28.81
N PRO A 541 -1.50 -1.48 -28.68
CA PRO A 541 -1.56 -2.38 -27.54
C PRO A 541 -0.28 -3.18 -27.33
N SER A 542 0.17 -3.37 -26.08
CA SER A 542 1.36 -4.17 -25.73
C SER A 542 1.16 -5.68 -25.92
N LYS A 543 -0.11 -6.13 -25.96
CA LYS A 543 -0.53 -7.52 -26.11
C LYS A 543 -1.22 -7.75 -27.45
N GLU A 544 -1.27 -9.02 -27.87
CA GLU A 544 -2.15 -9.46 -28.96
C GLU A 544 -3.61 -9.15 -28.58
N PHE A 545 -4.41 -8.73 -29.57
CA PHE A 545 -5.80 -8.35 -29.32
C PHE A 545 -6.70 -8.75 -30.50
N GLN A 546 -7.93 -9.11 -30.21
CA GLN A 546 -8.97 -9.36 -31.21
C GLN A 546 -10.10 -8.32 -31.15
N SER A 547 -10.14 -7.53 -30.08
CA SER A 547 -11.09 -6.44 -29.90
C SER A 547 -10.38 -5.19 -29.42
N ILE A 548 -10.98 -4.04 -29.70
CA ILE A 548 -10.61 -2.77 -29.06
C ILE A 548 -11.85 -1.91 -28.83
N TYR A 549 -12.08 -1.56 -27.57
CA TYR A 549 -13.07 -0.60 -27.13
C TYR A 549 -12.41 0.77 -26.94
N ILE A 550 -13.01 1.82 -27.51
CA ILE A 550 -12.50 3.19 -27.42
C ILE A 550 -13.64 4.13 -27.05
N SER A 551 -13.56 4.76 -25.89
CA SER A 551 -14.38 5.92 -25.51
C SER A 551 -13.49 7.16 -25.38
N SER A 552 -13.94 8.27 -25.95
CA SER A 552 -13.21 9.54 -25.92
C SER A 552 -14.19 10.70 -26.03
N PRO A 553 -13.92 11.86 -25.38
CA PRO A 553 -14.73 13.07 -25.55
C PRO A 553 -14.72 13.61 -26.98
N ASP A 554 -13.76 13.20 -27.82
CA ASP A 554 -13.65 13.64 -29.21
C ASP A 554 -14.51 12.81 -30.18
N LEU A 555 -15.12 11.72 -29.69
CA LEU A 555 -16.14 10.97 -30.41
C LEU A 555 -17.50 11.67 -30.26
N GLN A 556 -18.14 11.96 -31.39
CA GLN A 556 -19.37 12.75 -31.45
C GLN A 556 -20.46 12.00 -32.21
N LYS A 557 -21.68 12.01 -31.66
CA LYS A 557 -22.85 11.45 -32.32
C LYS A 557 -23.10 12.11 -33.67
N ASP A 558 -23.59 11.34 -34.64
CA ASP A 558 -23.88 11.74 -36.02
C ASP A 558 -22.65 12.22 -36.83
N SER A 559 -21.43 11.95 -36.35
CA SER A 559 -20.18 12.24 -37.05
C SER A 559 -19.53 10.99 -37.64
N THR A 560 -18.82 11.15 -38.77
CA THR A 560 -18.16 10.06 -39.49
C THR A 560 -16.67 9.97 -39.14
N TYR A 561 -16.20 8.75 -38.93
CA TYR A 561 -14.82 8.44 -38.56
C TYR A 561 -14.27 7.31 -39.43
N THR A 562 -12.94 7.23 -39.49
CA THR A 562 -12.22 6.10 -40.11
C THR A 562 -11.32 5.44 -39.07
N LEU A 563 -11.47 4.12 -38.91
CA LEU A 563 -10.52 3.29 -38.17
C LEU A 563 -9.54 2.63 -39.15
N SER A 564 -8.25 2.74 -38.83
CA SER A 564 -7.14 2.13 -39.57
C SER A 564 -6.24 1.33 -38.64
N THR A 565 -5.55 0.33 -39.17
CA THR A 565 -4.52 -0.44 -38.45
C THR A 565 -3.16 -0.35 -39.14
N GLY A 566 -2.09 -0.51 -38.34
CA GLY A 566 -0.70 -0.33 -38.77
C GLY A 566 -0.38 1.13 -39.09
N GLY A 567 0.62 1.35 -39.95
CA GLY A 567 1.19 2.69 -40.16
C GLY A 567 2.13 3.06 -39.02
N THR A 568 2.38 4.36 -38.84
CA THR A 568 3.26 4.89 -37.77
C THR A 568 2.77 6.24 -37.30
N SER A 569 2.95 6.57 -36.01
CA SER A 569 2.73 7.91 -35.48
C SER A 569 4.07 8.58 -35.12
N THR A 570 4.16 9.90 -35.28
CA THR A 570 5.30 10.69 -34.78
C THR A 570 5.04 11.29 -33.39
N GLY A 571 3.90 10.96 -32.77
CA GLY A 571 3.53 11.49 -31.46
C GLY A 571 4.45 11.00 -30.36
N GLU A 572 4.44 11.68 -29.21
CA GLU A 572 5.07 11.16 -28.00
C GLU A 572 4.27 9.94 -27.53
N GLU A 573 4.99 8.84 -27.28
CA GLU A 573 4.41 7.56 -26.90
C GLU A 573 4.55 7.35 -25.40
N THR A 574 3.46 6.97 -24.76
CA THR A 574 3.40 6.59 -23.35
C THR A 574 2.34 5.48 -23.24
N ASP A 575 2.76 4.31 -22.76
CA ASP A 575 1.93 3.10 -22.59
C ASP A 575 1.16 2.67 -23.85
N GLY A 576 1.79 2.84 -25.02
CA GLY A 576 1.21 2.57 -26.33
C GLY A 576 0.32 3.68 -26.89
N LEU A 577 -0.05 4.70 -26.10
CA LEU A 577 -0.81 5.86 -26.57
C LEU A 577 0.12 6.91 -27.17
N TYR A 578 -0.20 7.37 -28.38
CA TYR A 578 0.55 8.41 -29.08
C TYR A 578 -0.24 9.72 -29.08
N VAL A 579 0.34 10.76 -28.49
CA VAL A 579 -0.26 12.12 -28.42
C VAL A 579 0.51 13.12 -29.28
N ASP A 580 -0.18 14.15 -29.78
CA ASP A 580 0.39 15.28 -30.55
C ASP A 580 1.23 14.88 -31.79
N GLY A 581 0.90 13.75 -32.41
CA GLY A 581 1.61 13.18 -33.55
C GLY A 581 0.96 13.42 -34.91
N THR A 582 1.73 13.17 -35.97
CA THR A 582 1.18 12.97 -37.32
C THR A 582 1.15 11.48 -37.64
N TYR A 583 -0.04 10.97 -37.98
CA TYR A 583 -0.19 9.60 -38.45
C TYR A 583 0.25 9.46 -39.92
N THR A 584 1.12 8.49 -40.18
CA THR A 584 1.43 8.01 -41.53
C THR A 584 0.54 6.81 -41.83
N LYS A 585 -0.32 6.96 -42.84
CA LYS A 585 -1.42 6.03 -43.11
C LYS A 585 -0.98 4.58 -43.25
N GLY A 586 -1.63 3.72 -42.46
CA GLY A 586 -1.65 2.27 -42.59
C GLY A 586 -2.82 1.79 -43.44
N THR A 587 -3.41 0.66 -43.04
CA THR A 587 -4.54 0.03 -43.74
C THR A 587 -5.84 0.56 -43.17
N LYS A 588 -6.66 1.21 -44.01
CA LYS A 588 -8.04 1.54 -43.65
C LYS A 588 -8.82 0.25 -43.42
N VAL A 589 -9.43 0.11 -42.24
CA VAL A 589 -10.26 -1.04 -41.85
C VAL A 589 -11.71 -0.74 -42.16
N VAL A 590 -12.26 0.32 -41.58
CA VAL A 590 -13.68 0.65 -41.66
C VAL A 590 -13.91 2.16 -41.59
N GLU A 591 -14.94 2.63 -42.31
CA GLU A 591 -15.50 3.98 -42.17
C GLU A 591 -16.90 3.84 -41.62
N PHE A 592 -17.23 4.59 -40.57
CA PHE A 592 -18.47 4.44 -39.83
C PHE A 592 -18.98 5.78 -39.34
N THR A 593 -20.25 5.84 -38.96
CA THR A 593 -20.88 7.01 -38.32
C THR A 593 -21.41 6.59 -36.98
N ILE A 594 -21.14 7.39 -35.94
CA ILE A 594 -21.61 7.09 -34.59
C ILE A 594 -23.11 7.37 -34.51
N SER A 595 -23.92 6.35 -34.24
CA SER A 595 -25.38 6.48 -34.12
C SER A 595 -25.89 6.47 -32.68
N ASP A 596 -25.23 5.70 -31.82
CA ASP A 596 -25.64 5.41 -30.45
C ASP A 596 -24.48 5.63 -29.49
N VAL A 597 -24.70 5.37 -28.20
CA VAL A 597 -23.66 5.50 -27.16
C VAL A 597 -22.48 4.60 -27.48
N VAL A 598 -22.73 3.35 -27.85
CA VAL A 598 -21.71 2.42 -28.35
C VAL A 598 -22.00 2.07 -29.81
N THR A 599 -21.03 2.31 -30.69
CA THR A 599 -21.08 1.86 -32.10
C THR A 599 -20.25 0.59 -32.25
N TRP A 600 -20.91 -0.52 -32.58
CA TRP A 600 -20.29 -1.83 -32.77
C TRP A 600 -19.78 -1.95 -34.20
N LEU A 601 -18.54 -2.44 -34.36
CA LEU A 601 -17.83 -2.47 -35.63
C LEU A 601 -17.18 -3.84 -35.87
N ASP A 602 -17.16 -4.24 -37.14
CA ASP A 602 -16.25 -5.24 -37.68
C ASP A 602 -15.67 -4.73 -39.02
N GLU A 603 -14.89 -5.56 -39.74
CA GLU A 603 -14.34 -5.15 -41.04
C GLU A 603 -15.39 -4.93 -42.14
N SER A 604 -16.66 -5.30 -41.91
CA SER A 604 -17.76 -5.11 -42.85
C SER A 604 -18.51 -3.78 -42.64
N GLY A 605 -18.39 -3.16 -41.46
CA GLY A 605 -19.07 -1.90 -41.14
C GLY A 605 -19.63 -1.86 -39.72
N VAL A 606 -20.71 -1.10 -39.55
CA VAL A 606 -21.49 -1.05 -38.31
C VAL A 606 -22.29 -2.34 -38.15
N THR A 607 -22.19 -2.96 -36.98
CA THR A 607 -22.85 -4.21 -36.61
C THR A 607 -23.82 -4.01 -35.44
N GLU A 608 -24.50 -5.08 -35.04
CA GLU A 608 -25.28 -5.11 -33.81
C GLU A 608 -24.39 -5.54 -32.64
N ALA A 609 -24.77 -5.17 -31.42
CA ALA A 609 -24.12 -5.68 -30.21
C ALA A 609 -24.04 -7.21 -30.27
N GLN A 610 -22.85 -7.77 -30.08
CA GLN A 610 -22.75 -9.20 -29.87
C GLN A 610 -23.49 -9.51 -28.57
N SER A 611 -24.64 -10.19 -28.68
CA SER A 611 -25.38 -10.66 -27.52
C SER A 611 -24.59 -11.78 -26.85
N GLY A 612 -23.59 -11.41 -26.06
CA GLY A 612 -22.71 -12.29 -25.29
C GLY A 612 -23.39 -12.94 -24.10
N MET A 613 -24.57 -13.52 -24.28
CA MET A 613 -25.01 -14.65 -23.46
C MET A 613 -24.78 -15.92 -24.27
N GLY A 614 -23.52 -16.35 -24.35
CA GLY A 614 -23.23 -17.75 -24.61
C GLY A 614 -23.87 -18.61 -23.51
N PRO A 615 -24.39 -19.81 -23.81
CA PRO A 615 -25.09 -20.65 -22.82
C PRO A 615 -24.10 -21.21 -21.78
N GLY A 616 -23.80 -20.40 -20.77
CA GLY A 616 -22.93 -20.70 -19.63
C GLY A 616 -23.17 -19.81 -18.42
N GLY A 617 -23.72 -18.60 -18.61
CA GLY A 617 -24.07 -17.65 -17.55
C GLY A 617 -25.36 -18.01 -16.78
N ARG A 618 -25.32 -19.11 -16.02
CA ARG A 618 -25.98 -19.13 -14.71
C ARG A 618 -24.85 -19.28 -13.69
N GLY A 619 -24.13 -18.18 -13.48
CA GLY A 619 -23.42 -17.91 -12.24
C GLY A 619 -24.47 -17.83 -11.15
N GLN A 620 -24.84 -18.98 -10.61
CA GLN A 620 -25.45 -19.04 -9.30
C GLN A 620 -24.36 -18.55 -8.36
N GLY A 621 -24.43 -17.27 -7.97
CA GLY A 621 -23.80 -16.75 -6.77
C GLY A 621 -24.21 -17.67 -5.62
N GLY A 622 -23.35 -18.63 -5.35
CA GLY A 622 -23.59 -19.73 -4.44
C GLY A 622 -23.00 -19.35 -3.11
N SER A 623 -23.72 -18.51 -2.36
CA SER A 623 -23.66 -18.55 -0.90
C SER A 623 -23.77 -20.02 -0.49
N GLY A 624 -22.72 -20.55 0.13
CA GLY A 624 -22.64 -21.94 0.56
C GLY A 624 -23.71 -22.29 1.60
N GLN A 625 -24.92 -22.56 1.14
CA GLN A 625 -25.90 -23.35 1.88
C GLN A 625 -26.11 -24.66 1.11
N ARG A 626 -25.43 -25.70 1.60
CA ARG A 626 -25.61 -27.11 1.23
C ARG A 626 -27.09 -27.42 0.95
N PRO A 627 -27.44 -27.93 -0.24
CA PRO A 627 -28.75 -28.54 -0.46
C PRO A 627 -28.84 -29.80 0.42
N LYS A 628 -29.81 -29.84 1.34
CA LYS A 628 -30.25 -31.09 1.95
C LYS A 628 -30.85 -31.96 0.86
N PHE A 629 -30.10 -32.94 0.36
CA PHE A 629 -30.68 -34.02 -0.43
C PHE A 629 -31.43 -34.98 0.50
N GLY A 630 -32.74 -35.03 0.32
CA GLY A 630 -33.60 -36.04 0.91
C GLY A 630 -33.32 -37.42 0.31
N GLU A 631 -33.51 -38.44 1.14
CA GLU A 631 -33.37 -39.86 0.82
C GLU A 631 -34.13 -40.28 -0.45
N GLY A 632 -33.48 -41.12 -1.26
CA GLY A 632 -34.18 -42.11 -2.10
C GLY A 632 -34.50 -41.70 -3.54
N GLY A 633 -33.48 -41.54 -4.38
CA GLY A 633 -33.64 -41.47 -5.84
C GLY A 633 -32.74 -42.49 -6.55
N THR A 634 -33.34 -43.50 -7.19
CA THR A 634 -32.63 -44.49 -8.03
C THR A 634 -32.00 -43.84 -9.27
N PRO A 635 -30.78 -44.23 -9.70
CA PRO A 635 -30.15 -43.72 -10.90
C PRO A 635 -30.94 -44.07 -12.19
N PRO A 636 -30.88 -43.24 -13.26
CA PRO A 636 -31.56 -43.50 -14.53
C PRO A 636 -31.02 -44.75 -15.25
N GLU A 637 -31.90 -45.48 -15.95
CA GLU A 637 -31.53 -46.64 -16.78
C GLU A 637 -30.54 -46.24 -17.89
N GLY A 638 -29.38 -46.91 -17.93
CA GLY A 638 -28.35 -46.74 -18.97
C GLY A 638 -26.94 -46.42 -18.46
N PHE A 639 -26.75 -46.24 -17.14
CA PHE A 639 -25.42 -46.03 -16.56
C PHE A 639 -24.68 -47.36 -16.35
N THR A 640 -23.61 -47.58 -17.11
CA THR A 640 -22.60 -48.62 -16.83
C THR A 640 -21.47 -48.03 -15.99
N PRO A 641 -21.24 -48.51 -14.75
CA PRO A 641 -20.14 -48.03 -13.91
C PRO A 641 -18.76 -48.38 -14.50
N PRO A 642 -17.70 -47.60 -14.20
CA PRO A 642 -16.32 -47.93 -14.58
C PRO A 642 -15.84 -49.26 -13.97
N GLU A 643 -14.94 -49.96 -14.68
CA GLU A 643 -14.32 -51.19 -14.17
C GLU A 643 -13.55 -50.92 -12.87
N GLY A 644 -13.89 -51.67 -11.81
CA GLY A 644 -13.29 -51.54 -10.46
C GLY A 644 -14.29 -51.28 -9.34
N PHE A 645 -15.57 -51.01 -9.66
CA PHE A 645 -16.61 -50.81 -8.65
C PHE A 645 -17.16 -52.15 -8.15
N THR A 646 -16.74 -52.60 -6.97
CA THR A 646 -17.44 -53.63 -6.19
C THR A 646 -18.41 -52.96 -5.21
N PRO A 647 -19.74 -53.12 -5.35
CA PRO A 647 -20.67 -52.66 -4.34
C PRO A 647 -20.43 -53.42 -3.04
N GLN A 648 -20.21 -52.69 -1.95
CA GLN A 648 -20.05 -53.26 -0.62
C GLN A 648 -21.43 -53.76 -0.15
N GLU A 649 -21.57 -55.08 0.05
CA GLU A 649 -22.78 -55.68 0.63
C GLU A 649 -22.97 -55.15 2.06
N GLU A 650 -24.15 -54.58 2.34
CA GLU A 650 -24.55 -54.19 3.69
C GLU A 650 -24.60 -55.43 4.60
N SER A 651 -23.76 -55.44 5.63
CA SER A 651 -23.87 -56.40 6.72
C SER A 651 -25.03 -56.00 7.64
N THR A 652 -26.15 -56.72 7.55
CA THR A 652 -27.19 -56.72 8.56
C THR A 652 -26.68 -57.40 9.83
N THR A 653 -26.64 -56.68 10.96
CA THR A 653 -26.70 -57.31 12.28
C THR A 653 -27.71 -56.56 13.15
N GLU A 654 -28.84 -57.23 13.36
CA GLU A 654 -29.73 -57.03 14.50
C GLU A 654 -29.10 -57.59 15.80
N GLU A 655 -29.72 -57.17 16.91
CA GLU A 655 -29.80 -57.76 18.27
C GLU A 655 -28.93 -57.19 19.42
N ASP A 656 -29.68 -56.51 20.31
CA ASP A 656 -29.84 -56.77 21.75
C ASP A 656 -28.75 -56.34 22.75
N ALA A 657 -29.02 -55.22 23.45
CA ALA A 657 -29.42 -55.17 24.87
C ALA A 657 -29.77 -53.74 25.32
#